data_AF-A0A229SFT3-F1
#
_entry.id   AF-A0A229SFT3-F1
#
_cell.length_a   1.000
_cell.length_b   1.000
_cell.length_c   1.000
_cell.angle_alpha   90.00
_cell.angle_beta   90.00
_cell.angle_gamma   90.00
#
_symmetry.space_group_name_H-M   'P 1'
#
loop_
_entity.id
_entity.type
_entity.pdbx_description
1 polymer ?
#
loop_
_entity_poly.entity_id
_entity_poly.type
_entity_poly.pdbx_seq_one_letter_code
_entity_poly.pdbx_strand_id
1 'polypeptide(L)'
;MRHRDEPTLERERELGRIEAALDSATAGEGRVVVIEGRAGIGKTRLLQETHALAKGRGFGRVRAFGDALEGAMAWGVVRQLVEPSISRHDRENLGGPAVAALRALDVAAGDPSEAELARTLHALWWVAVDFSSVRPLLMTVDDAHWADPSSLRFLVYLSRRIADLPIVLVVATRPPTGNTGPLVLLSLSRQAERVLPKALSPEALAELMAARGVLPAWAVVTSLHEASGGNPFLARVLVDELDALGLPLDTGATATEIEKLGPSAVFRTVLGRLPDDAVSLAGAIAILGTGGDPWQAGALAKLDVAGLSAAAEALISAHVLTTDGDQLVFVHPVVREAVLTGLGPIARAALHGGAAKALCAAKAPADRVAAHLAQAPRGTLPGSAGILREAAASLLSAGDPRTAAAHLRRAVEESPDDAALRAELGHALLRTGEAVEARRQLLVAADGVPDAELVAAAASATTVVDGPEAAVTELREAIAARPGGPRDPGRMHLEARLAVIRSFLPHHRRTASDHLSAYASLSGGTPDERTLLGLLAQMGRYEVRPADEVAATASRALANGAYFEDATGSIDVMVGWVVAMLALISADGIDEAGWEIERARQRVREHGSPVEFAMVANAALFLDWRLGDLSVMEAEAEGALAAIGAEEPSPQVIAMRATATHFLSYAALERGDLEGAAEVLARFDGDHGDGPSMMPTMWLHEPRALIALAVGNPVLARTQAFLQRDEMRAVGVDPPTIPWRVPAVRAALQLGESDHALQLAEEQVIIARKWGTTTEIGAALRLLAHADGDRRLDLLTESVGVLERSPARLHLARSLVDLGEATRGTDARAPLNRGIELAAECGSAVLRTRAAAALEALGDRPRRTALADPSSLTASERRVADLAASGRANREIAQELFVTPKAVENHLRRIYTKLGIAGRRGLARAEFRMRERRRRT
;
A
#
# COMPACT_ATOMS: atom_id res chain seq x y z
N MET A 1 -3.65 12.32 -43.13
CA MET A 1 -3.34 10.89 -43.39
C MET A 1 -1.96 10.62 -44.03
N ARG A 2 -1.13 11.63 -44.36
CA ARG A 2 0.20 11.44 -45.02
C ARG A 2 1.37 11.03 -44.09
N HIS A 3 1.21 11.00 -42.76
CA HIS A 3 2.33 10.77 -41.82
C HIS A 3 2.46 9.34 -41.27
N ARG A 4 1.63 8.38 -41.70
CA ARG A 4 1.71 6.99 -41.20
C ARG A 4 2.93 6.23 -41.75
N ASP A 5 3.45 6.65 -42.90
CA ASP A 5 4.54 5.97 -43.63
C ASP A 5 5.90 6.68 -43.49
N GLU A 6 6.02 7.73 -42.67
CA GLU A 6 7.29 8.41 -42.40
C GLU A 6 8.23 7.52 -41.54
N PRO A 7 9.56 7.53 -41.78
CA PRO A 7 10.52 6.71 -41.05
C PRO A 7 10.67 7.19 -39.60
N THR A 8 10.84 6.24 -38.68
CA THR A 8 11.23 6.54 -37.30
C THR A 8 12.76 6.69 -37.25
N LEU A 9 13.25 7.92 -37.12
CA LEU A 9 14.68 8.27 -37.24
C LEU A 9 15.36 8.44 -35.88
N GLU A 10 16.59 7.93 -35.76
CA GLU A 10 17.46 8.05 -34.58
C GLU A 10 16.77 7.61 -33.27
N ARG A 11 16.07 6.47 -33.32
CA ARG A 11 15.38 5.86 -32.15
C ARG A 11 15.80 4.42 -31.87
N GLU A 12 16.87 3.94 -32.49
CA GLU A 12 17.33 2.56 -32.41
C GLU A 12 17.68 2.17 -30.97
N ARG A 13 18.29 3.09 -30.21
CA ARG A 13 18.64 2.85 -28.81
C ARG A 13 17.40 2.78 -27.92
N GLU A 14 16.45 3.67 -28.12
CA GLU A 14 15.19 3.72 -27.39
C GLU A 14 14.34 2.47 -27.69
N LEU A 15 14.24 2.08 -28.96
CA LEU A 15 13.55 0.87 -29.38
C LEU A 15 14.22 -0.40 -28.85
N GLY A 16 15.56 -0.49 -28.86
CA GLY A 16 16.27 -1.64 -28.31
C GLY A 16 16.01 -1.87 -26.81
N ARG A 17 15.83 -0.79 -26.03
CA ARG A 17 15.43 -0.86 -24.61
C ARG A 17 13.99 -1.36 -24.44
N ILE A 18 13.08 -0.86 -25.26
CA ILE A 18 11.69 -1.31 -25.29
C ILE A 18 11.60 -2.79 -25.70
N GLU A 19 12.38 -3.23 -26.67
CA GLU A 19 12.46 -4.63 -27.08
C GLU A 19 12.96 -5.53 -25.96
N ALA A 20 14.04 -5.14 -25.26
CA ALA A 20 14.54 -5.87 -24.10
C ALA A 20 13.47 -6.00 -23.00
N ALA A 21 12.66 -4.97 -22.78
CA ALA A 21 11.55 -5.02 -21.83
C ALA A 21 10.44 -6.00 -22.28
N LEU A 22 10.09 -6.02 -23.57
CA LEU A 22 9.13 -6.98 -24.13
C LEU A 22 9.66 -8.42 -24.06
N ASP A 23 10.95 -8.64 -24.32
CA ASP A 23 11.57 -9.96 -24.26
C ASP A 23 11.62 -10.47 -22.81
N SER A 24 11.94 -9.60 -21.85
CA SER A 24 11.87 -9.88 -20.40
C SER A 24 10.46 -10.33 -19.98
N ALA A 25 9.42 -9.62 -20.41
CA ALA A 25 8.04 -9.98 -20.07
C ALA A 25 7.59 -11.30 -20.71
N THR A 26 8.15 -11.65 -21.87
CA THR A 26 7.93 -12.95 -22.51
C THR A 26 8.54 -14.09 -21.68
N ALA A 27 9.62 -13.82 -20.93
CA ALA A 27 10.21 -14.74 -19.95
C ALA A 27 9.47 -14.75 -18.60
N GLY A 28 8.43 -13.92 -18.42
CA GLY A 28 7.65 -13.80 -17.18
C GLY A 28 8.16 -12.71 -16.22
N GLU A 29 9.13 -11.90 -16.63
CA GLU A 29 9.69 -10.82 -15.82
C GLU A 29 9.22 -9.46 -16.31
N GLY A 30 8.38 -8.79 -15.52
CA GLY A 30 7.75 -7.55 -15.93
C GLY A 30 8.65 -6.32 -15.77
N ARG A 31 8.40 -5.32 -16.62
CA ARG A 31 9.21 -4.09 -16.70
C ARG A 31 8.33 -2.86 -16.81
N VAL A 32 8.82 -1.74 -16.29
CA VAL A 32 8.24 -0.42 -16.52
C VAL A 32 9.17 0.37 -17.43
N VAL A 33 8.65 1.02 -18.45
CA VAL A 33 9.40 1.92 -19.32
C VAL A 33 8.78 3.30 -19.24
N VAL A 34 9.50 4.27 -18.70
CA VAL A 34 9.05 5.66 -18.64
C VAL A 34 9.72 6.44 -19.77
N ILE A 35 8.94 6.82 -20.78
CA ILE A 35 9.39 7.64 -21.90
C ILE A 35 9.16 9.11 -21.53
N GLU A 36 10.22 9.78 -21.13
CA GLU A 36 10.16 11.16 -20.67
C GLU A 36 10.77 12.12 -21.69
N GLY A 37 10.04 13.18 -22.03
CA GLY A 37 10.55 14.17 -22.96
C GLY A 37 9.58 15.31 -23.25
N ARG A 38 10.11 16.40 -23.79
CA ARG A 38 9.32 17.61 -24.14
C ARG A 38 8.20 17.29 -25.14
N ALA A 39 7.20 18.16 -25.24
CA ALA A 39 6.13 18.02 -26.22
C ALA A 39 6.71 17.95 -27.64
N GLY A 40 6.18 17.07 -28.50
CA GLY A 40 6.62 16.94 -29.89
C GLY A 40 7.90 16.13 -30.16
N ILE A 41 8.64 15.70 -29.13
CA ILE A 41 9.93 14.98 -29.28
C ILE A 41 9.83 13.55 -29.90
N GLY A 42 8.61 13.03 -30.07
CA GLY A 42 8.36 11.71 -30.65
C GLY A 42 7.93 10.60 -29.67
N LYS A 43 7.52 10.94 -28.44
CA LYS A 43 7.05 9.95 -27.44
C LYS A 43 5.89 9.08 -27.95
N THR A 44 4.85 9.70 -28.49
CA THR A 44 3.70 8.99 -29.07
C THR A 44 4.09 8.09 -30.24
N ARG A 45 5.08 8.47 -31.04
CA ARG A 45 5.61 7.60 -32.11
C ARG A 45 6.31 6.37 -31.52
N LEU A 46 7.12 6.53 -30.49
CA LEU A 46 7.72 5.39 -29.77
C LEU A 46 6.65 4.44 -29.19
N LEU A 47 5.56 4.96 -28.64
CA LEU A 47 4.43 4.14 -28.19
C LEU A 47 3.77 3.36 -29.33
N GLN A 48 3.61 3.97 -30.51
CA GLN A 48 3.07 3.30 -31.69
C GLN A 48 3.97 2.16 -32.17
N GLU A 49 5.29 2.40 -32.24
CA GLU A 49 6.27 1.37 -32.58
C GLU A 49 6.27 0.24 -31.54
N THR A 50 6.21 0.59 -30.25
CA THR A 50 6.09 -0.39 -29.15
C THR A 50 4.88 -1.30 -29.35
N HIS A 51 3.73 -0.72 -29.72
CA HIS A 51 2.50 -1.47 -29.95
C HIS A 51 2.60 -2.40 -31.19
N ALA A 52 3.37 -2.02 -32.20
CA ALA A 52 3.67 -2.84 -33.38
C ALA A 52 4.61 -4.00 -33.03
N LEU A 53 5.70 -3.73 -32.31
CA LEU A 53 6.66 -4.73 -31.81
C LEU A 53 5.98 -5.77 -30.91
N ALA A 54 5.12 -5.32 -30.00
CA ALA A 54 4.32 -6.17 -29.14
C ALA A 54 3.30 -7.01 -29.92
N LYS A 55 2.73 -6.48 -31.02
CA LYS A 55 1.87 -7.25 -31.94
C LYS A 55 2.59 -8.47 -32.49
N GLY A 56 3.81 -8.25 -32.99
CA GLY A 56 4.64 -9.31 -33.57
C GLY A 56 4.99 -10.41 -32.57
N ARG A 57 5.12 -10.06 -31.29
CA ARG A 57 5.40 -10.97 -30.18
C ARG A 57 4.16 -11.60 -29.53
N GLY A 58 2.96 -11.33 -30.04
CA GLY A 58 1.72 -11.95 -29.56
C GLY A 58 1.11 -11.35 -28.28
N PHE A 59 1.52 -10.16 -27.86
CA PHE A 59 1.05 -9.53 -26.63
C PHE A 59 -0.45 -9.15 -26.67
N GLY A 60 -1.12 -9.27 -25.53
CA GLY A 60 -2.33 -8.51 -25.23
C GLY A 60 -1.97 -7.03 -25.10
N ARG A 61 -2.81 -6.11 -25.59
CA ARG A 61 -2.46 -4.68 -25.66
C ARG A 61 -3.64 -3.84 -25.22
N VAL A 62 -3.40 -2.96 -24.24
CA VAL A 62 -4.35 -1.96 -23.75
C VAL A 62 -3.67 -0.59 -23.76
N ARG A 63 -4.45 0.45 -24.11
CA ARG A 63 -3.94 1.82 -24.27
C ARG A 63 -4.85 2.80 -23.56
N ALA A 64 -4.23 3.78 -22.91
CA ALA A 64 -4.89 4.94 -22.35
C ALA A 64 -4.11 6.22 -22.66
N PHE A 65 -4.77 7.36 -22.47
CA PHE A 65 -4.24 8.70 -22.69
C PHE A 65 -4.63 9.58 -21.51
N GLY A 66 -3.74 10.50 -21.10
CA GLY A 66 -4.10 11.56 -20.16
C GLY A 66 -4.62 12.80 -20.91
N ASP A 67 -5.71 13.39 -20.40
CA ASP A 67 -6.22 14.70 -20.82
C ASP A 67 -6.45 15.61 -19.61
N ALA A 68 -6.29 16.92 -19.79
CA ALA A 68 -6.38 17.93 -18.72
C ALA A 68 -7.76 17.98 -18.04
N LEU A 69 -8.84 17.59 -18.75
CA LEU A 69 -10.16 17.43 -18.15
C LEU A 69 -10.31 16.11 -17.40
N GLU A 70 -9.70 15.03 -17.91
CA GLU A 70 -9.71 13.72 -17.25
C GLU A 70 -8.90 13.74 -15.95
N GLY A 71 -7.87 14.59 -15.83
CA GLY A 71 -7.15 14.78 -14.58
C GLY A 71 -8.02 15.28 -13.41
N ALA A 72 -9.23 15.78 -13.69
CA ALA A 72 -10.22 16.15 -12.67
C ALA A 72 -11.28 15.06 -12.40
N MET A 73 -11.15 13.88 -13.01
CA MET A 73 -12.09 12.77 -12.93
C MET A 73 -11.42 11.55 -12.27
N ALA A 74 -12.18 10.81 -11.46
CA ALA A 74 -11.69 9.59 -10.84
C ALA A 74 -11.48 8.45 -11.85
N TRP A 75 -10.32 7.80 -11.80
CA TRP A 75 -10.03 6.55 -12.53
C TRP A 75 -10.08 6.65 -14.06
N GLY A 76 -10.02 7.85 -14.65
CA GLY A 76 -10.14 8.05 -16.10
C GLY A 76 -9.20 7.16 -16.92
N VAL A 77 -7.90 7.18 -16.58
CA VAL A 77 -6.90 6.35 -17.27
C VAL A 77 -7.10 4.86 -17.01
N VAL A 78 -7.42 4.45 -15.77
CA VAL A 78 -7.68 3.04 -15.44
C VAL A 78 -8.89 2.49 -16.19
N ARG A 79 -9.99 3.25 -16.29
CA ARG A 79 -11.20 2.85 -17.02
C ARG A 79 -10.89 2.58 -18.49
N GLN A 80 -10.10 3.44 -19.14
CA GLN A 80 -9.63 3.23 -20.52
C GLN A 80 -8.80 1.93 -20.67
N LEU A 81 -7.97 1.58 -19.68
CA LEU A 81 -7.15 0.36 -19.70
C LEU A 81 -7.97 -0.92 -19.52
N VAL A 82 -9.08 -0.85 -18.77
CA VAL A 82 -9.78 -2.02 -18.25
C VAL A 82 -11.07 -2.30 -19.04
N GLU A 83 -11.96 -1.31 -19.21
CA GLU A 83 -13.30 -1.49 -19.81
C GLU A 83 -13.34 -2.14 -21.22
N PRO A 84 -12.43 -1.79 -22.17
CA PRO A 84 -12.46 -2.37 -23.52
C PRO A 84 -12.19 -3.88 -23.55
N SER A 85 -11.41 -4.37 -22.59
CA SER A 85 -11.05 -5.79 -22.49
C SER A 85 -12.17 -6.62 -21.85
N ILE A 86 -12.94 -6.04 -20.94
CA ILE A 86 -14.09 -6.68 -20.30
C ILE A 86 -15.30 -6.71 -21.23
N SER A 87 -15.53 -5.66 -22.03
CA SER A 87 -16.65 -5.64 -23.00
C SER A 87 -16.53 -6.73 -24.09
N ARG A 88 -15.33 -7.31 -24.25
CA ARG A 88 -15.03 -8.42 -25.17
C ARG A 88 -15.12 -9.81 -24.55
N HIS A 89 -15.20 -9.91 -23.22
CA HIS A 89 -15.42 -11.16 -22.49
C HIS A 89 -16.87 -11.15 -21.97
N ASP A 90 -17.64 -12.22 -22.19
CA ASP A 90 -19.03 -12.27 -21.73
C ASP A 90 -19.14 -11.86 -20.25
N ARG A 91 -19.89 -10.78 -19.97
CA ARG A 91 -20.16 -10.26 -18.62
C ARG A 91 -20.72 -11.34 -17.68
N GLU A 92 -21.36 -12.37 -18.23
CA GLU A 92 -21.96 -13.48 -17.47
C GLU A 92 -20.96 -14.57 -17.05
N ASN A 93 -19.79 -14.70 -17.70
CA ASN A 93 -18.78 -15.71 -17.37
C ASN A 93 -17.62 -15.16 -16.51
N LEU A 94 -17.59 -13.86 -16.23
CA LEU A 94 -16.65 -13.25 -15.30
C LEU A 94 -17.20 -13.25 -13.87
N GLY A 95 -17.31 -14.43 -13.26
CA GLY A 95 -17.39 -14.53 -11.81
C GLY A 95 -16.02 -14.29 -11.19
N GLY A 96 -15.84 -13.22 -10.38
CA GLY A 96 -14.60 -13.02 -9.62
C GLY A 96 -14.23 -11.56 -9.29
N PRO A 97 -13.02 -11.35 -8.72
CA PRO A 97 -12.53 -10.05 -8.24
C PRO A 97 -12.52 -8.93 -9.29
N ALA A 98 -12.45 -9.25 -10.58
CA ALA A 98 -12.44 -8.25 -11.66
C ALA A 98 -13.77 -7.51 -11.81
N VAL A 99 -14.91 -8.19 -11.66
CA VAL A 99 -16.24 -7.55 -11.66
C VAL A 99 -16.46 -6.79 -10.36
N ALA A 100 -15.94 -7.28 -9.23
CA ALA A 100 -15.95 -6.56 -7.97
C ALA A 100 -15.10 -5.26 -8.05
N ALA A 101 -13.92 -5.31 -8.67
CA ALA A 101 -13.06 -4.16 -8.88
C ALA A 101 -13.76 -3.07 -9.71
N LEU A 102 -14.41 -3.44 -10.81
CA LEU A 102 -15.20 -2.51 -11.63
C LEU A 102 -16.40 -1.95 -10.89
N ARG A 103 -17.13 -2.78 -10.15
CA ARG A 103 -18.23 -2.30 -9.29
C ARG A 103 -17.70 -1.31 -8.25
N ALA A 104 -16.51 -1.53 -7.71
CA ALA A 104 -15.87 -0.58 -6.80
C ALA A 104 -15.45 0.73 -7.49
N LEU A 105 -15.19 0.74 -8.80
CA LEU A 105 -15.00 1.98 -9.57
C LEU A 105 -16.31 2.73 -9.82
N ASP A 106 -17.44 2.02 -9.91
CA ASP A 106 -18.76 2.60 -10.19
C ASP A 106 -19.54 2.99 -8.93
N VAL A 107 -19.24 2.37 -7.78
CA VAL A 107 -19.89 2.68 -6.50
C VAL A 107 -19.04 3.70 -5.75
N ALA A 108 -19.53 4.94 -5.71
CA ALA A 108 -19.01 5.94 -4.78
C ALA A 108 -19.35 5.50 -3.35
N ALA A 109 -18.37 5.00 -2.60
CA ALA A 109 -18.51 4.79 -1.17
C ALA A 109 -18.53 6.15 -0.47
N GLY A 110 -19.40 6.31 0.53
CA GLY A 110 -19.39 7.51 1.36
C GLY A 110 -18.10 7.55 2.18
N ASP A 111 -17.16 8.42 1.79
CA ASP A 111 -15.89 8.69 2.48
C ASP A 111 -14.99 7.46 2.70
N PRO A 112 -14.44 6.83 1.65
CA PRO A 112 -13.66 5.61 1.85
C PRO A 112 -12.37 5.89 2.61
N SER A 113 -11.92 4.91 3.37
CA SER A 113 -10.63 4.94 4.04
C SER A 113 -9.45 4.55 3.13
N GLU A 114 -8.22 4.80 3.59
CA GLU A 114 -6.98 4.36 2.90
C GLU A 114 -6.93 2.84 2.66
N ALA A 115 -7.48 2.04 3.57
CA ALA A 115 -7.53 0.60 3.38
C ALA A 115 -8.50 0.21 2.24
N GLU A 116 -9.62 0.91 2.03
CA GLU A 116 -10.50 0.62 0.88
C GLU A 116 -9.88 1.01 -0.45
N LEU A 117 -9.10 2.10 -0.45
CA LEU A 117 -8.29 2.44 -1.61
C LEU A 117 -7.26 1.33 -1.88
N ALA A 118 -6.53 0.87 -0.86
CA ALA A 118 -5.57 -0.23 -1.00
C ALA A 118 -6.25 -1.51 -1.53
N ARG A 119 -7.47 -1.83 -1.07
CA ARG A 119 -8.31 -2.91 -1.61
C ARG A 119 -8.60 -2.71 -3.10
N THR A 120 -9.04 -1.52 -3.48
CA THR A 120 -9.35 -1.20 -4.89
C THR A 120 -8.11 -1.34 -5.77
N LEU A 121 -6.97 -0.81 -5.34
CA LEU A 121 -5.69 -0.93 -6.03
C LEU A 121 -5.25 -2.40 -6.16
N HIS A 122 -5.40 -3.20 -5.10
CA HIS A 122 -5.09 -4.62 -5.12
C HIS A 122 -6.03 -5.41 -6.05
N ALA A 123 -7.32 -5.09 -6.06
CA ALA A 123 -8.29 -5.70 -6.94
C ALA A 123 -7.98 -5.38 -8.42
N LEU A 124 -7.66 -4.12 -8.74
CA LEU A 124 -7.20 -3.71 -10.07
C LEU A 124 -5.88 -4.40 -10.47
N TRP A 125 -4.98 -4.63 -9.50
CA TRP A 125 -3.77 -5.40 -9.75
C TRP A 125 -4.08 -6.84 -10.16
N TRP A 126 -5.04 -7.50 -9.49
CA TRP A 126 -5.51 -8.83 -9.91
C TRP A 126 -6.14 -8.83 -11.30
N VAL A 127 -6.83 -7.76 -11.71
CA VAL A 127 -7.31 -7.60 -13.09
C VAL A 127 -6.15 -7.59 -14.08
N ALA A 128 -5.09 -6.85 -13.79
CA ALA A 128 -3.90 -6.82 -14.64
C ALA A 128 -3.21 -8.19 -14.70
N VAL A 129 -3.10 -8.90 -13.57
CA VAL A 129 -2.61 -10.29 -13.51
C VAL A 129 -3.45 -11.19 -14.42
N ASP A 130 -4.77 -11.09 -14.36
CA ASP A 130 -5.69 -11.88 -15.18
C ASP A 130 -5.54 -11.63 -16.67
N PHE A 131 -5.45 -10.37 -17.07
CA PHE A 131 -5.22 -10.01 -18.48
C PHE A 131 -3.88 -10.56 -19.01
N SER A 132 -2.89 -10.70 -18.13
CA SER A 132 -1.57 -11.24 -18.46
C SER A 132 -1.46 -12.78 -18.38
N SER A 133 -2.50 -13.46 -17.86
CA SER A 133 -2.45 -14.91 -17.58
C SER A 133 -2.48 -15.79 -18.83
N VAL A 134 -3.13 -15.32 -19.90
CA VAL A 134 -3.24 -16.05 -21.17
C VAL A 134 -2.04 -15.78 -22.09
N ARG A 135 -1.56 -14.53 -22.08
CA ARG A 135 -0.45 -14.03 -22.90
C ARG A 135 0.15 -12.79 -22.23
N PRO A 136 1.43 -12.47 -22.48
CA PRO A 136 2.03 -11.25 -21.97
C PRO A 136 1.23 -10.00 -22.34
N LEU A 137 1.19 -9.02 -21.42
CA LEU A 137 0.38 -7.81 -21.53
C LEU A 137 1.25 -6.57 -21.72
N LEU A 138 0.95 -5.77 -22.74
CA LEU A 138 1.48 -4.42 -22.90
C LEU A 138 0.40 -3.42 -22.48
N MET A 139 0.72 -2.59 -21.49
CA MET A 139 -0.10 -1.46 -21.05
C MET A 139 0.61 -0.16 -21.43
N THR A 140 -0.01 0.67 -22.28
CA THR A 140 0.58 1.96 -22.68
C THR A 140 -0.26 3.12 -22.19
N VAL A 141 0.35 4.10 -21.52
CA VAL A 141 -0.29 5.36 -21.11
C VAL A 141 0.44 6.51 -21.79
N ASP A 142 -0.24 7.23 -22.68
CA ASP A 142 0.29 8.44 -23.33
C ASP A 142 -0.06 9.69 -22.52
N ASP A 143 0.82 10.70 -22.57
CA ASP A 143 0.65 11.98 -21.86
C ASP A 143 0.23 11.87 -20.38
N ALA A 144 0.84 10.95 -19.63
CA ALA A 144 0.50 10.63 -18.24
C ALA A 144 0.64 11.78 -17.23
N HIS A 145 1.29 12.88 -17.60
CA HIS A 145 1.29 14.14 -16.82
C HIS A 145 -0.09 14.78 -16.67
N TRP A 146 -1.06 14.39 -17.50
CA TRP A 146 -2.46 14.78 -17.38
C TRP A 146 -3.36 13.68 -16.80
N ALA A 147 -2.81 12.51 -16.44
CA ALA A 147 -3.58 11.42 -15.86
C ALA A 147 -4.10 11.79 -14.46
N ASP A 148 -5.27 11.22 -14.11
CA ASP A 148 -5.85 11.41 -12.79
C ASP A 148 -5.00 10.79 -11.66
N PRO A 149 -4.96 11.41 -10.47
CA PRO A 149 -4.15 10.92 -9.36
C PRO A 149 -4.44 9.47 -8.95
N SER A 150 -5.71 9.04 -8.96
CA SER A 150 -6.11 7.67 -8.60
C SER A 150 -5.53 6.62 -9.56
N SER A 151 -5.61 6.88 -10.86
CA SER A 151 -4.99 6.03 -11.87
C SER A 151 -3.47 6.02 -11.75
N LEU A 152 -2.83 7.17 -11.51
CA LEU A 152 -1.39 7.23 -11.28
C LEU A 152 -0.96 6.43 -10.04
N ARG A 153 -1.73 6.46 -8.95
CA ARG A 153 -1.51 5.61 -7.76
C ARG A 153 -1.59 4.13 -8.14
N PHE A 154 -2.55 3.72 -8.96
CA PHE A 154 -2.61 2.35 -9.48
C PHE A 154 -1.39 1.97 -10.32
N LEU A 155 -0.93 2.83 -11.22
CA LEU A 155 0.28 2.56 -12.00
C LEU A 155 1.50 2.39 -11.09
N VAL A 156 1.65 3.23 -10.06
CA VAL A 156 2.71 3.07 -9.04
C VAL A 156 2.55 1.74 -8.30
N TYR A 157 1.34 1.41 -7.84
CA TYR A 157 1.03 0.17 -7.14
C TYR A 157 1.41 -1.06 -7.97
N LEU A 158 1.03 -1.07 -9.26
CA LEU A 158 1.39 -2.11 -10.22
C LEU A 158 2.91 -2.17 -10.44
N SER A 159 3.58 -1.02 -10.62
CA SER A 159 5.02 -0.96 -10.88
C SER A 159 5.86 -1.59 -9.78
N ARG A 160 5.42 -1.51 -8.51
CA ARG A 160 6.12 -2.11 -7.37
C ARG A 160 5.99 -3.63 -7.32
N ARG A 161 5.00 -4.19 -8.02
CA ARG A 161 4.64 -5.62 -8.02
C ARG A 161 4.75 -6.27 -9.40
N ILE A 162 5.34 -5.58 -10.37
CA ILE A 162 5.39 -6.04 -11.76
C ILE A 162 6.50 -7.07 -12.02
N ALA A 163 7.50 -7.16 -11.12
CA ALA A 163 8.72 -7.93 -11.33
C ALA A 163 8.48 -9.38 -11.78
N ASP A 164 7.50 -10.04 -11.16
CA ASP A 164 7.17 -11.45 -11.43
C ASP A 164 5.93 -11.65 -12.32
N LEU A 165 5.54 -10.62 -13.07
CA LEU A 165 4.37 -10.65 -13.95
C LEU A 165 4.79 -10.48 -15.41
N PRO A 166 4.14 -11.18 -16.37
CA PRO A 166 4.42 -11.00 -17.80
C PRO A 166 3.76 -9.71 -18.34
N ILE A 167 4.10 -8.56 -17.75
CA ILE A 167 3.52 -7.25 -18.05
C ILE A 167 4.62 -6.25 -18.38
N VAL A 168 4.46 -5.51 -19.47
CA VAL A 168 5.23 -4.29 -19.75
C VAL A 168 4.31 -3.09 -19.62
N LEU A 169 4.64 -2.19 -18.69
CA LEU A 169 3.97 -0.91 -18.52
C LEU A 169 4.82 0.19 -19.16
N VAL A 170 4.32 0.83 -20.21
CA VAL A 170 5.00 1.95 -20.89
C VAL A 170 4.24 3.24 -20.65
N VAL A 171 4.88 4.19 -19.97
CA VAL A 171 4.28 5.48 -19.59
C VAL A 171 5.03 6.60 -20.29
N ALA A 172 4.37 7.31 -21.19
CA ALA A 172 4.91 8.52 -21.79
C ALA A 172 4.49 9.76 -21.00
N THR A 173 5.46 10.59 -20.63
CA THR A 173 5.21 11.80 -19.84
C THR A 173 6.12 12.95 -20.25
N ARG A 174 5.74 14.17 -19.87
CA ARG A 174 6.67 15.29 -19.82
C ARG A 174 7.56 15.16 -18.58
N PRO A 175 8.75 15.80 -18.57
CA PRO A 175 9.55 15.91 -17.36
C PRO A 175 8.70 16.49 -16.22
N PRO A 176 8.65 15.84 -15.05
CA PRO A 176 7.89 16.36 -13.93
C PRO A 176 8.46 17.72 -13.48
N THR A 177 7.59 18.64 -13.08
CA THR A 177 7.96 20.00 -12.65
C THR A 177 8.58 20.05 -11.25
N GLY A 178 8.65 18.92 -10.55
CA GLY A 178 9.25 18.78 -9.22
C GLY A 178 9.80 17.37 -8.97
N ASN A 179 10.37 17.16 -7.78
CA ASN A 179 11.04 15.91 -7.41
C ASN A 179 10.14 14.94 -6.63
N THR A 180 8.84 15.21 -6.54
CA THR A 180 7.87 14.39 -5.79
C THR A 180 6.65 14.07 -6.65
N GLY A 181 5.92 13.00 -6.28
CA GLY A 181 4.66 12.61 -6.90
C GLY A 181 4.72 11.30 -7.71
N PRO A 182 3.55 10.80 -8.16
CA PRO A 182 3.43 9.44 -8.71
C PRO A 182 4.29 9.15 -9.93
N LEU A 183 4.46 10.11 -10.84
CA LEU A 183 5.28 9.93 -12.06
C LEU A 183 6.78 9.83 -11.74
N VAL A 184 7.23 10.54 -10.70
CA VAL A 184 8.59 10.41 -10.18
C VAL A 184 8.75 9.03 -9.53
N LEU A 185 7.79 8.60 -8.70
CA LEU A 185 7.80 7.27 -8.08
C LEU A 185 7.82 6.14 -9.11
N LEU A 186 7.06 6.26 -10.21
CA LEU A 186 7.11 5.33 -11.34
C LEU A 186 8.51 5.26 -11.95
N SER A 187 9.15 6.42 -12.15
CA SER A 187 10.48 6.53 -12.74
C SER A 187 11.60 6.01 -11.83
N LEU A 188 11.35 5.91 -10.52
CA LEU A 188 12.28 5.42 -9.50
C LEU A 188 12.01 3.95 -9.10
N SER A 189 10.99 3.31 -9.68
CA SER A 189 10.71 1.90 -9.39
C SER A 189 11.91 1.02 -9.77
N ARG A 190 12.17 -0.04 -8.99
CA ARG A 190 13.30 -0.95 -9.22
C ARG A 190 13.28 -1.59 -10.61
N GLN A 191 12.10 -1.75 -11.19
CA GLN A 191 11.90 -2.33 -12.52
C GLN A 191 11.68 -1.28 -13.62
N ALA A 192 11.88 0.00 -13.31
CA ALA A 192 11.70 1.08 -14.26
C ALA A 192 12.97 1.38 -15.05
N GLU A 193 12.79 1.49 -16.36
CA GLU A 193 13.78 2.05 -17.26
C GLU A 193 13.32 3.42 -17.76
N ARG A 194 14.15 4.44 -17.55
CA ARG A 194 13.90 5.78 -18.09
C ARG A 194 14.49 5.89 -19.49
N VAL A 195 13.63 6.24 -20.43
CA VAL A 195 13.96 6.50 -21.83
C VAL A 195 13.78 8.00 -22.08
N LEU A 196 14.85 8.65 -22.50
CA LEU A 196 14.90 10.10 -22.75
C LEU A 196 15.17 10.33 -24.24
N PRO A 197 14.13 10.42 -25.10
CA PRO A 197 14.32 10.61 -26.53
C PRO A 197 15.08 11.90 -26.80
N LYS A 198 16.14 11.82 -27.59
CA LYS A 198 16.93 12.99 -27.99
C LYS A 198 16.23 13.79 -29.09
N ALA A 199 16.59 15.08 -29.18
CA ALA A 199 16.30 15.87 -30.36
C ALA A 199 16.94 15.22 -31.60
N LEU A 200 16.30 15.37 -32.76
CA LEU A 200 16.86 14.89 -34.02
C LEU A 200 18.07 15.72 -34.40
N SER A 201 19.08 15.05 -34.93
CA SER A 201 20.21 15.72 -35.58
C SER A 201 19.76 16.49 -36.84
N PRO A 202 20.57 17.47 -37.30
CA PRO A 202 20.38 18.09 -38.61
C PRO A 202 20.29 17.06 -39.74
N GLU A 203 21.07 15.98 -39.69
CA GLU A 203 21.08 14.91 -40.68
C GLU A 203 19.74 14.16 -40.71
N ALA A 204 19.22 13.78 -39.55
CA ALA A 204 17.92 13.13 -39.44
C ALA A 204 16.77 14.08 -39.84
N LEU A 205 16.93 15.39 -39.62
CA LEU A 205 15.96 16.38 -40.09
C LEU A 205 15.97 16.49 -41.62
N ALA A 206 17.14 16.48 -42.25
CA ALA A 206 17.26 16.43 -43.70
C ALA A 206 16.61 15.17 -44.29
N GLU A 207 16.81 14.02 -43.66
CA GLU A 207 16.18 12.75 -44.05
C GLU A 207 14.65 12.78 -43.88
N LEU A 208 14.16 13.37 -42.79
CA LEU A 208 12.73 13.58 -42.56
C LEU A 208 12.10 14.44 -43.68
N MET A 209 12.81 15.46 -44.17
CA MET A 209 12.38 16.29 -45.29
C MET A 209 12.47 15.55 -46.63
N ALA A 210 13.55 14.79 -46.86
CA ALA A 210 13.74 13.98 -48.06
C ALA A 210 12.63 12.93 -48.23
N ALA A 211 12.14 12.34 -47.14
CA ALA A 211 11.01 11.40 -47.14
C ALA A 211 9.70 12.04 -47.65
N ARG A 212 9.59 13.38 -47.66
CA ARG A 212 8.47 14.13 -48.24
C ARG A 212 8.67 14.51 -49.71
N GLY A 213 9.75 14.05 -50.34
CA GLY A 213 10.06 14.28 -51.74
C GLY A 213 10.81 15.58 -52.03
N VAL A 214 11.36 16.25 -51.00
CA VAL A 214 12.09 17.51 -51.13
C VAL A 214 13.52 17.34 -50.60
N LEU A 215 14.53 17.69 -51.40
CA LEU A 215 15.93 17.73 -50.97
C LEU A 215 16.26 19.16 -50.48
N PRO A 216 16.33 19.40 -49.15
CA PRO A 216 16.53 20.76 -48.65
C PRO A 216 17.98 21.22 -48.81
N ALA A 217 18.17 22.53 -48.99
CA ALA A 217 19.49 23.14 -48.83
C ALA A 217 19.95 23.02 -47.37
N TRP A 218 21.23 22.74 -47.14
CA TRP A 218 21.77 22.56 -45.78
C TRP A 218 21.62 23.80 -44.89
N ALA A 219 21.62 25.01 -45.48
CA ALA A 219 21.33 26.25 -44.76
C ALA A 219 19.90 26.26 -44.18
N VAL A 220 18.92 25.74 -44.93
CA VAL A 220 17.52 25.59 -44.48
C VAL A 220 17.44 24.56 -43.36
N VAL A 221 18.12 23.42 -43.49
CA VAL A 221 18.19 22.38 -42.43
C VAL A 221 18.78 22.94 -41.14
N THR A 222 19.88 23.69 -41.22
CA THR A 222 20.53 24.32 -40.06
C THR A 222 19.60 25.31 -39.35
N SER A 223 19.03 26.27 -40.08
CA SER A 223 18.10 27.26 -39.49
C SER A 223 16.83 26.62 -38.94
N LEU A 224 16.32 25.58 -39.60
CA LEU A 224 15.17 24.81 -39.12
C LEU A 224 15.50 24.03 -37.84
N HIS A 225 16.68 23.42 -37.77
CA HIS A 225 17.16 22.73 -36.57
C HIS A 225 17.34 23.72 -35.40
N GLU A 226 17.91 24.91 -35.65
CA GLU A 226 18.05 25.96 -34.64
C GLU A 226 16.69 26.49 -34.16
N ALA A 227 15.77 26.78 -35.08
CA ALA A 227 14.43 27.29 -34.75
C ALA A 227 13.55 26.26 -34.03
N SER A 228 13.67 24.97 -34.39
CA SER A 228 12.92 23.87 -33.77
C SER A 228 13.61 23.26 -32.54
N GLY A 229 14.90 23.52 -32.35
CA GLY A 229 15.75 22.82 -31.38
C GLY A 229 15.85 21.32 -31.65
N GLY A 230 15.78 20.89 -32.91
CA GLY A 230 15.73 19.49 -33.33
C GLY A 230 14.45 18.74 -32.89
N ASN A 231 13.38 19.47 -32.54
CA ASN A 231 12.10 18.87 -32.19
C ASN A 231 11.36 18.43 -33.47
N PRO A 232 11.11 17.12 -33.69
CA PRO A 232 10.49 16.62 -34.92
C PRO A 232 9.17 17.29 -35.25
N PHE A 233 8.34 17.60 -34.24
CA PHE A 233 7.05 18.24 -34.46
C PHE A 233 7.20 19.70 -34.90
N LEU A 234 8.00 20.50 -34.18
CA LEU A 234 8.18 21.92 -34.53
C LEU A 234 8.84 22.05 -35.89
N ALA A 235 9.78 21.17 -36.22
CA ALA A 235 10.41 21.15 -37.53
C ALA A 235 9.40 20.87 -38.65
N ARG A 236 8.47 19.91 -38.47
CA ARG A 236 7.37 19.68 -39.43
C ARG A 236 6.47 20.89 -39.61
N VAL A 237 6.05 21.52 -38.50
CA VAL A 237 5.19 22.72 -38.54
C VAL A 237 5.86 23.85 -39.31
N LEU A 238 7.14 24.08 -39.05
CA LEU A 238 7.91 25.10 -39.76
C LEU A 238 8.03 24.76 -41.25
N VAL A 239 8.27 23.50 -41.61
CA VAL A 239 8.29 23.06 -43.03
C VAL A 239 6.93 23.27 -43.69
N ASP A 240 5.83 22.87 -43.04
CA ASP A 240 4.47 23.04 -43.57
C ASP A 240 4.12 24.54 -43.76
N GLU A 241 4.57 25.43 -42.86
CA GLU A 241 4.39 26.88 -43.00
C GLU A 241 5.22 27.45 -44.16
N LEU A 242 6.46 26.99 -44.35
CA LEU A 242 7.29 27.40 -45.49
C LEU A 242 6.66 26.97 -46.83
N ASP A 243 6.11 25.75 -46.89
CA ASP A 243 5.37 25.25 -48.05
C ASP A 243 4.11 26.11 -48.32
N ALA A 244 3.36 26.46 -47.27
CA ALA A 244 2.18 27.33 -47.38
C ALA A 244 2.52 28.76 -47.85
N LEU A 245 3.69 29.27 -47.47
CA LEU A 245 4.22 30.56 -47.93
C LEU A 245 4.86 30.49 -49.32
N GLY A 246 4.94 29.30 -49.93
CA GLY A 246 5.55 29.08 -51.24
C GLY A 246 7.07 29.32 -51.26
N LEU A 247 7.74 29.15 -50.11
CA LEU A 247 9.17 29.39 -49.98
C LEU A 247 9.97 28.13 -50.38
N PRO A 248 10.89 28.22 -51.36
CA PRO A 248 11.65 27.07 -51.84
C PRO A 248 12.62 26.54 -50.76
N LEU A 249 12.50 25.26 -50.41
CA LEU A 249 13.33 24.59 -49.39
C LEU A 249 14.72 24.17 -49.91
N ASP A 250 14.92 24.15 -51.23
CA ASP A 250 16.16 23.78 -51.92
C ASP A 250 17.15 24.96 -52.09
N THR A 251 16.79 26.16 -51.61
CA THR A 251 17.64 27.35 -51.67
C THR A 251 17.96 27.91 -50.29
N GLY A 252 19.17 28.45 -50.12
CA GLY A 252 19.61 29.06 -48.86
C GLY A 252 18.92 30.39 -48.52
N ALA A 253 18.17 31.01 -49.44
CA ALA A 253 17.47 32.27 -49.21
C ALA A 253 16.35 32.15 -48.15
N THR A 254 15.77 30.94 -48.01
CA THR A 254 14.69 30.64 -47.08
C THR A 254 15.15 30.58 -45.61
N ALA A 255 16.45 30.37 -45.35
CA ALA A 255 17.01 30.33 -44.00
C ALA A 255 16.75 31.61 -43.18
N THR A 256 16.87 32.78 -43.81
CA THR A 256 16.66 34.09 -43.15
C THR A 256 15.20 34.35 -42.79
N GLU A 257 14.24 33.71 -43.46
CA GLU A 257 12.82 33.79 -43.10
C GLU A 257 12.48 32.88 -41.91
N ILE A 258 13.16 31.73 -41.78
CA ILE A 258 13.00 30.80 -40.65
C ILE A 258 13.44 31.45 -39.33
N GLU A 259 14.52 32.23 -39.33
CA GLU A 259 15.01 32.94 -38.13
C GLU A 259 13.99 33.94 -37.57
N LYS A 260 13.09 34.47 -38.40
CA LYS A 260 12.01 35.38 -38.00
C LYS A 260 10.80 34.62 -37.41
N LEU A 261 10.69 33.31 -37.68
CA LEU A 261 9.56 32.45 -37.34
C LEU A 261 9.86 31.61 -36.09
N GLY A 262 9.79 32.22 -34.90
CA GLY A 262 9.89 31.47 -33.64
C GLY A 262 8.67 30.53 -33.39
N PRO A 263 8.80 29.43 -32.62
CA PRO A 263 7.73 28.43 -32.44
C PRO A 263 6.38 28.97 -31.95
N SER A 264 6.38 29.88 -30.96
CA SER A 264 5.15 30.51 -30.45
C SER A 264 4.68 31.70 -31.30
N ALA A 265 5.53 32.23 -32.18
CA ALA A 265 5.16 33.26 -33.14
C ALA A 265 4.38 32.61 -34.30
N VAL A 266 4.84 31.47 -34.80
CA VAL A 266 4.20 30.73 -35.91
C VAL A 266 2.74 30.42 -35.61
N PHE A 267 2.42 29.80 -34.47
CA PHE A 267 1.02 29.49 -34.15
C PHE A 267 0.16 30.73 -33.87
N ARG A 268 0.73 31.81 -33.32
CA ARG A 268 -0.02 33.08 -33.16
C ARG A 268 -0.28 33.74 -34.51
N THR A 269 0.66 33.65 -35.43
CA THR A 269 0.50 34.16 -36.80
C THR A 269 -0.52 33.33 -37.58
N VAL A 270 -0.49 31.99 -37.48
CA VAL A 270 -1.50 31.10 -38.08
C VAL A 270 -2.89 31.39 -37.49
N LEU A 271 -3.02 31.44 -36.17
CA LEU A 271 -4.29 31.76 -35.50
C LEU A 271 -4.78 33.18 -35.84
N GLY A 272 -3.88 34.16 -35.97
CA GLY A 272 -4.22 35.53 -36.32
C GLY A 272 -4.63 35.74 -37.79
N ARG A 273 -4.41 34.75 -38.66
CA ARG A 273 -4.86 34.76 -40.07
C ARG A 273 -6.19 34.03 -40.27
N LEU A 274 -6.65 33.28 -39.28
CA LEU A 274 -7.91 32.54 -39.34
C LEU A 274 -9.10 33.48 -39.06
N PRO A 275 -10.28 33.19 -39.63
CA PRO A 275 -11.51 33.92 -39.30
C PRO A 275 -11.83 33.82 -37.80
N ASP A 276 -12.45 34.86 -37.23
CA ASP A 276 -12.82 34.91 -35.80
C ASP A 276 -13.69 33.71 -35.38
N ASP A 277 -14.56 33.23 -36.28
CA ASP A 277 -15.39 32.03 -36.08
C ASP A 277 -14.54 30.75 -35.96
N ALA A 278 -13.48 30.63 -36.75
CA ALA A 278 -12.53 29.51 -36.68
C ALA A 278 -11.70 29.56 -35.40
N VAL A 279 -11.26 30.74 -34.97
CA VAL A 279 -10.56 30.91 -33.69
C VAL A 279 -11.49 30.58 -32.51
N SER A 280 -12.76 31.00 -32.59
CA SER A 280 -13.78 30.72 -31.58
C SER A 280 -14.09 29.22 -31.49
N LEU A 281 -14.21 28.53 -32.63
CA LEU A 281 -14.39 27.08 -32.68
C LEU A 281 -13.17 26.34 -32.12
N ALA A 282 -11.96 26.74 -32.49
CA ALA A 282 -10.73 26.17 -31.94
C ALA A 282 -10.67 26.35 -30.42
N GLY A 283 -11.05 27.53 -29.91
CA GLY A 283 -11.16 27.79 -28.48
C GLY A 283 -12.18 26.89 -27.78
N ALA A 284 -13.36 26.70 -28.38
CA ALA A 284 -14.39 25.81 -27.86
C ALA A 284 -13.92 24.34 -27.80
N ILE A 285 -13.31 23.83 -28.86
CA ILE A 285 -12.75 22.47 -28.91
C ILE A 285 -11.61 22.31 -27.90
N ALA A 286 -10.74 23.33 -27.77
CA ALA A 286 -9.67 23.30 -26.79
C ALA A 286 -10.19 23.18 -25.35
N ILE A 287 -11.30 23.85 -25.03
CA ILE A 287 -11.93 23.81 -23.72
C ILE A 287 -12.66 22.49 -23.48
N LEU A 288 -13.36 21.94 -24.47
CA LEU A 288 -14.10 20.67 -24.36
C LEU A 288 -13.19 19.43 -24.26
N GLY A 289 -11.91 19.54 -24.63
CA GLY A 289 -10.93 18.45 -24.50
C GLY A 289 -10.93 17.48 -25.67
N THR A 290 -10.23 16.35 -25.51
CA THR A 290 -10.11 15.32 -26.55
C THR A 290 -11.44 14.57 -26.73
N GLY A 291 -11.92 14.48 -27.99
CA GLY A 291 -13.23 13.86 -28.29
C GLY A 291 -14.44 14.78 -28.08
N GLY A 292 -14.26 16.11 -28.17
CA GLY A 292 -15.36 17.06 -28.16
C GLY A 292 -16.21 16.96 -29.42
N ASP A 293 -17.51 16.68 -29.25
CA ASP A 293 -18.49 16.66 -30.34
C ASP A 293 -18.47 17.99 -31.11
N PRO A 294 -18.20 17.98 -32.44
CA PRO A 294 -18.17 19.19 -33.25
C PRO A 294 -19.43 20.05 -33.12
N TRP A 295 -20.59 19.43 -32.88
CA TRP A 295 -21.85 20.14 -32.69
C TRP A 295 -21.91 20.89 -31.35
N GLN A 296 -21.39 20.28 -30.28
CA GLN A 296 -21.28 20.94 -28.97
C GLN A 296 -20.26 22.08 -29.01
N ALA A 297 -19.14 21.89 -29.71
CA ALA A 297 -18.15 22.93 -29.90
C ALA A 297 -18.69 24.11 -30.72
N GLY A 298 -19.43 23.83 -31.80
CA GLY A 298 -20.12 24.85 -32.59
C GLY A 298 -21.14 25.64 -31.77
N ALA A 299 -21.95 24.96 -30.96
CA ALA A 299 -22.90 25.62 -30.06
C ALA A 299 -22.20 26.52 -29.03
N LEU A 300 -21.07 26.07 -28.45
CA LEU A 300 -20.28 26.85 -27.52
C LEU A 300 -19.62 28.07 -28.17
N ALA A 301 -19.18 27.93 -29.43
CA ALA A 301 -18.67 29.00 -30.28
C ALA A 301 -19.79 29.90 -30.84
N LYS A 302 -21.07 29.58 -30.60
CA LYS A 302 -22.26 30.29 -31.10
C LYS A 302 -22.36 30.32 -32.64
N LEU A 303 -21.92 29.25 -33.29
CA LEU A 303 -21.98 29.09 -34.75
C LEU A 303 -23.25 28.35 -35.15
N ASP A 304 -23.85 28.76 -36.27
CA ASP A 304 -24.86 27.97 -36.96
C ASP A 304 -24.20 26.85 -37.79
N VAL A 305 -25.01 26.01 -38.45
CA VAL A 305 -24.50 24.85 -39.19
C VAL A 305 -23.54 25.27 -40.32
N ALA A 306 -23.84 26.37 -41.01
CA ALA A 306 -23.01 26.88 -42.10
C ALA A 306 -21.68 27.44 -41.58
N GLY A 307 -21.71 28.23 -40.50
CA GLY A 307 -20.53 28.76 -39.84
C GLY A 307 -19.64 27.68 -39.24
N LEU A 308 -20.23 26.63 -38.64
CA LEU A 308 -19.48 25.48 -38.11
C LEU A 308 -18.70 24.75 -39.22
N SER A 309 -19.34 24.50 -40.36
CA SER A 309 -18.69 23.84 -41.50
C SER A 309 -17.52 24.67 -42.04
N ALA A 310 -17.75 25.97 -42.29
CA ALA A 310 -16.71 26.87 -42.80
C ALA A 310 -15.53 27.03 -41.83
N ALA A 311 -15.82 27.15 -40.52
CA ALA A 311 -14.81 27.24 -39.48
C ALA A 311 -13.98 25.95 -39.35
N ALA A 312 -14.63 24.78 -39.40
CA ALA A 312 -13.95 23.49 -39.37
C ALA A 312 -13.05 23.28 -40.59
N GLU A 313 -13.54 23.62 -41.80
CA GLU A 313 -12.75 23.55 -43.03
C GLU A 313 -11.53 24.47 -43.00
N ALA A 314 -11.68 25.69 -42.47
CA ALA A 314 -10.58 26.63 -42.29
C ALA A 314 -9.51 26.08 -41.32
N LEU A 315 -9.93 25.48 -40.20
CA LEU A 315 -9.03 24.89 -39.19
C LEU A 315 -8.30 23.65 -39.71
N ILE A 316 -8.98 22.81 -40.50
CA ILE A 316 -8.37 21.62 -41.13
C ILE A 316 -7.38 22.05 -42.22
N SER A 317 -7.76 23.01 -43.06
CA SER A 317 -6.89 23.52 -44.12
C SER A 317 -5.64 24.20 -43.56
N ALA A 318 -5.77 24.90 -42.44
CA ALA A 318 -4.65 25.50 -41.70
C ALA A 318 -3.87 24.50 -40.82
N HIS A 319 -4.16 23.20 -40.91
CA HIS A 319 -3.50 22.13 -40.15
C HIS A 319 -3.54 22.34 -38.62
N VAL A 320 -4.56 23.05 -38.12
CA VAL A 320 -4.82 23.24 -36.68
C VAL A 320 -5.56 22.03 -36.13
N LEU A 321 -6.56 21.55 -36.87
CA LEU A 321 -7.37 20.37 -36.54
C LEU A 321 -7.26 19.29 -37.61
N THR A 322 -7.54 18.05 -37.24
CA THR A 322 -7.76 16.91 -38.13
C THR A 322 -8.98 16.13 -37.66
N THR A 323 -9.51 15.28 -38.54
CA THR A 323 -10.60 14.35 -38.21
C THR A 323 -10.04 13.03 -37.68
N ASP A 324 -10.60 12.54 -36.57
CA ASP A 324 -10.44 11.17 -36.09
C ASP A 324 -11.83 10.54 -35.89
N GLY A 325 -12.25 9.71 -36.85
CA GLY A 325 -13.65 9.32 -36.98
C GLY A 325 -14.55 10.54 -37.19
N ASP A 326 -15.59 10.66 -36.35
CA ASP A 326 -16.55 11.78 -36.37
C ASP A 326 -16.14 12.97 -35.48
N GLN A 327 -14.92 12.95 -34.93
CA GLN A 327 -14.43 13.95 -33.98
C GLN A 327 -13.40 14.90 -34.62
N LEU A 328 -13.38 16.15 -34.16
CA LEU A 328 -12.34 17.12 -34.48
C LEU A 328 -11.28 17.12 -33.39
N VAL A 329 -10.05 16.77 -33.74
CA VAL A 329 -8.92 16.68 -32.81
C VAL A 329 -7.79 17.60 -33.25
N PHE A 330 -7.07 18.18 -32.29
CA PHE A 330 -5.87 18.96 -32.61
C PHE A 330 -4.83 18.08 -33.25
N VAL A 331 -4.24 18.56 -34.34
CA VAL A 331 -3.12 17.88 -35.00
C VAL A 331 -1.98 17.65 -34.01
N HIS A 332 -1.82 18.55 -33.02
CA HIS A 332 -0.87 18.37 -31.94
C HIS A 332 -1.24 19.13 -30.64
N PRO A 333 -0.89 18.59 -29.46
CA PRO A 333 -1.16 19.23 -28.17
C PRO A 333 -0.59 20.65 -28.01
N VAL A 334 0.56 20.96 -28.62
CA VAL A 334 1.16 22.31 -28.57
C VAL A 334 0.27 23.36 -29.26
N VAL A 335 -0.46 22.98 -30.31
CA VAL A 335 -1.40 23.89 -30.98
C VAL A 335 -2.57 24.21 -30.07
N ARG A 336 -3.10 23.19 -29.38
CA ARG A 336 -4.12 23.36 -28.35
C ARG A 336 -3.64 24.29 -27.24
N GLU A 337 -2.41 24.11 -26.74
CA GLU A 337 -1.81 25.00 -25.73
C GLU A 337 -1.67 26.44 -26.23
N ALA A 338 -1.29 26.65 -27.49
CA ALA A 338 -1.20 27.97 -28.09
C ALA A 338 -2.58 28.65 -28.17
N VAL A 339 -3.62 27.91 -28.58
CA VAL A 339 -5.02 28.38 -28.56
C VAL A 339 -5.45 28.74 -27.13
N LEU A 340 -5.22 27.86 -26.16
CA LEU A 340 -5.57 28.09 -24.75
C LEU A 340 -4.83 29.28 -24.14
N THR A 341 -3.58 29.53 -24.56
CA THR A 341 -2.79 30.69 -24.10
C THR A 341 -3.26 31.99 -24.76
N GLY A 342 -3.72 31.91 -26.01
CA GLY A 342 -4.33 33.03 -26.72
C GLY A 342 -5.69 33.43 -26.14
N LEU A 343 -6.44 32.49 -25.57
CA LEU A 343 -7.64 32.76 -24.79
C LEU A 343 -7.26 33.47 -23.48
N GLY A 344 -7.53 34.78 -23.40
CA GLY A 344 -7.39 35.52 -22.15
C GLY A 344 -8.22 34.89 -21.01
N PRO A 345 -7.86 35.14 -19.74
CA PRO A 345 -8.44 34.44 -18.59
C PRO A 345 -9.98 34.58 -18.50
N ILE A 346 -10.52 35.74 -18.90
CA ILE A 346 -11.97 36.01 -18.90
C ILE A 346 -12.68 35.17 -19.97
N ALA A 347 -12.16 35.16 -21.20
CA ALA A 347 -12.76 34.40 -22.31
C ALA A 347 -12.72 32.89 -22.03
N ARG A 348 -11.60 32.42 -21.47
CA ARG A 348 -11.44 31.04 -21.01
C ARG A 348 -12.47 30.66 -19.95
N ALA A 349 -12.63 31.47 -18.89
CA ALA A 349 -13.61 31.23 -17.84
C ALA A 349 -15.05 31.23 -18.40
N ALA A 350 -15.38 32.14 -19.31
CA ALA A 350 -16.68 32.20 -19.97
C ALA A 350 -16.97 30.95 -20.81
N LEU A 351 -15.98 30.43 -21.55
CA LEU A 351 -16.10 29.18 -22.31
C LEU A 351 -16.28 27.96 -21.40
N HIS A 352 -15.54 27.87 -20.28
CA HIS A 352 -15.80 26.83 -19.27
C HIS A 352 -17.22 26.94 -18.70
N GLY A 353 -17.71 28.15 -18.44
CA GLY A 353 -19.08 28.35 -17.98
C GLY A 353 -20.14 27.94 -19.01
N GLY A 354 -19.90 28.20 -20.29
CA GLY A 354 -20.74 27.73 -21.40
C GLY A 354 -20.72 26.20 -21.53
N ALA A 355 -19.54 25.58 -21.44
CA ALA A 355 -19.39 24.12 -21.49
C ALA A 355 -20.12 23.44 -20.32
N ALA A 356 -19.98 23.96 -19.09
CA ALA A 356 -20.69 23.46 -17.92
C ALA A 356 -22.22 23.50 -18.11
N LYS A 357 -22.75 24.60 -18.66
CA LYS A 357 -24.19 24.73 -18.98
C LYS A 357 -24.65 23.70 -20.01
N ALA A 358 -23.89 23.53 -21.09
CA ALA A 358 -24.22 22.58 -22.15
C ALA A 358 -24.22 21.13 -21.62
N LEU A 359 -23.19 20.74 -20.87
CA LEU A 359 -23.07 19.41 -20.26
C LEU A 359 -24.18 19.16 -19.23
N CYS A 360 -24.51 20.15 -18.39
CA CYS A 360 -25.60 20.05 -17.43
C CYS A 360 -26.96 19.87 -18.14
N ALA A 361 -27.22 20.61 -19.22
CA ALA A 361 -28.45 20.46 -20.01
C ALA A 361 -28.55 19.08 -20.68
N ALA A 362 -27.40 18.52 -21.09
CA ALA A 362 -27.30 17.17 -21.64
C ALA A 362 -27.37 16.06 -20.57
N LYS A 363 -27.54 16.41 -19.28
CA LYS A 363 -27.50 15.47 -18.14
C LYS A 363 -26.21 14.64 -18.11
N ALA A 364 -25.08 15.26 -18.45
CA ALA A 364 -23.78 14.64 -18.31
C ALA A 364 -23.48 14.34 -16.82
N PRO A 365 -22.65 13.33 -16.54
CA PRO A 365 -22.16 13.04 -15.19
C PRO A 365 -21.58 14.26 -14.46
N ALA A 366 -21.76 14.31 -13.14
CA ALA A 366 -21.43 15.47 -12.31
C ALA A 366 -19.94 15.83 -12.34
N ASP A 367 -19.04 14.85 -12.45
CA ASP A 367 -17.59 15.02 -12.58
C ASP A 367 -17.20 15.82 -13.84
N ARG A 368 -17.83 15.53 -14.99
CA ARG A 368 -17.60 16.28 -16.24
C ARG A 368 -18.07 17.72 -16.11
N VAL A 369 -19.22 17.96 -15.47
CA VAL A 369 -19.72 19.32 -15.25
C VAL A 369 -18.83 20.07 -14.24
N ALA A 370 -18.41 19.41 -13.16
CA ALA A 370 -17.55 19.96 -12.11
C ALA A 370 -16.18 20.40 -12.62
N ALA A 371 -15.56 19.62 -13.53
CA ALA A 371 -14.28 19.97 -14.15
C ALA A 371 -14.32 21.34 -14.86
N HIS A 372 -15.46 21.68 -15.46
CA HIS A 372 -15.68 23.00 -16.06
C HIS A 372 -16.11 24.05 -15.03
N LEU A 373 -16.98 23.72 -14.08
CA LEU A 373 -17.43 24.64 -13.01
C LEU A 373 -16.26 25.14 -12.15
N ALA A 374 -15.25 24.32 -11.92
CA ALA A 374 -14.02 24.70 -11.20
C ALA A 374 -13.28 25.88 -11.86
N GLN A 375 -13.39 26.04 -13.18
CA GLN A 375 -12.75 27.10 -13.96
C GLN A 375 -13.74 28.20 -14.40
N ALA A 376 -15.04 28.03 -14.13
CA ALA A 376 -16.09 28.96 -14.52
C ALA A 376 -16.31 30.08 -13.49
N PRO A 377 -16.86 31.24 -13.89
CA PRO A 377 -17.27 32.30 -12.97
C PRO A 377 -18.28 31.81 -11.91
N ARG A 378 -18.31 32.48 -10.76
CA ARG A 378 -19.29 32.18 -9.71
C ARG A 378 -20.72 32.39 -10.18
N GLY A 379 -21.65 31.56 -9.71
CA GLY A 379 -23.05 31.64 -10.10
C GLY A 379 -23.34 31.26 -11.57
N THR A 380 -22.44 30.53 -12.24
CA THR A 380 -22.64 30.08 -13.63
C THR A 380 -23.90 29.22 -13.79
N LEU A 381 -24.14 28.30 -12.85
CA LEU A 381 -25.31 27.41 -12.82
C LEU A 381 -25.97 27.44 -11.44
N PRO A 382 -27.32 27.49 -11.35
CA PRO A 382 -28.03 27.19 -10.10
C PRO A 382 -27.66 25.78 -9.62
N GLY A 383 -27.39 25.61 -8.32
CA GLY A 383 -27.02 24.32 -7.75
C GLY A 383 -25.57 23.87 -8.01
N SER A 384 -24.68 24.76 -8.47
CA SER A 384 -23.26 24.45 -8.71
C SER A 384 -22.57 23.77 -7.52
N ALA A 385 -22.89 24.19 -6.28
CA ALA A 385 -22.34 23.59 -5.06
C ALA A 385 -22.68 22.10 -4.94
N GLY A 386 -23.91 21.70 -5.29
CA GLY A 386 -24.34 20.30 -5.25
C GLY A 386 -23.60 19.42 -6.28
N ILE A 387 -23.41 19.93 -7.50
CA ILE A 387 -22.67 19.24 -8.56
C ILE A 387 -21.21 19.05 -8.16
N LEU A 388 -20.58 20.09 -7.61
CA LEU A 388 -19.19 20.03 -7.12
C LEU A 388 -19.05 19.06 -5.94
N ARG A 389 -20.04 19.02 -5.04
CA ARG A 389 -20.10 18.07 -3.91
C ARG A 389 -20.19 16.62 -4.38
N GLU A 390 -21.07 16.34 -5.34
CA GLU A 390 -21.23 15.00 -5.93
C GLU A 390 -19.95 14.54 -6.64
N ALA A 391 -19.31 15.42 -7.40
CA ALA A 391 -18.02 15.12 -8.02
C ALA A 391 -16.91 14.87 -6.98
N ALA A 392 -16.88 15.67 -5.91
CA ALA A 392 -15.93 15.48 -4.81
C ALA A 392 -16.13 14.15 -4.08
N ALA A 393 -17.37 13.70 -3.87
CA ALA A 393 -17.66 12.40 -3.27
C ALA A 393 -17.10 11.24 -4.12
N SER A 394 -17.25 11.32 -5.45
CA SER A 394 -16.66 10.35 -6.38
C SER A 394 -15.12 10.36 -6.37
N LEU A 395 -14.50 11.54 -6.23
CA LEU A 395 -13.04 11.66 -6.12
C LEU A 395 -12.52 11.14 -4.78
N LEU A 396 -13.21 11.41 -3.66
CA LEU A 396 -12.90 10.82 -2.36
C LEU A 396 -13.00 9.29 -2.40
N SER A 397 -14.07 8.78 -3.03
CA SER A 397 -14.29 7.35 -3.30
C SER A 397 -13.09 6.70 -4.02
N ALA A 398 -12.45 7.45 -4.90
CA ALA A 398 -11.32 7.02 -5.70
C ALA A 398 -9.95 7.27 -5.04
N GLY A 399 -9.92 7.81 -3.81
CA GLY A 399 -8.67 8.13 -3.12
C GLY A 399 -7.96 9.36 -3.68
N ASP A 400 -8.69 10.32 -4.27
CA ASP A 400 -8.16 11.64 -4.66
C ASP A 400 -8.70 12.78 -3.79
N PRO A 401 -8.26 12.86 -2.52
CA PRO A 401 -8.71 13.92 -1.61
C PRO A 401 -8.23 15.31 -2.04
N ARG A 402 -7.18 15.41 -2.87
CA ARG A 402 -6.62 16.70 -3.30
C ARG A 402 -7.53 17.38 -4.30
N THR A 403 -7.94 16.66 -5.34
CA THR A 403 -8.90 17.22 -6.32
C THR A 403 -10.28 17.38 -5.69
N ALA A 404 -10.70 16.45 -4.83
CA ALA A 404 -11.94 16.59 -4.06
C ALA A 404 -11.95 17.87 -3.20
N ALA A 405 -10.87 18.15 -2.45
CA ALA A 405 -10.74 19.37 -1.67
C ALA A 405 -10.79 20.63 -2.54
N ALA A 406 -10.26 20.59 -3.77
CA ALA A 406 -10.37 21.70 -4.71
C ALA A 406 -11.84 21.95 -5.14
N HIS A 407 -12.58 20.89 -5.44
CA HIS A 407 -14.02 20.99 -5.76
C HIS A 407 -14.86 21.43 -4.55
N LEU A 408 -14.60 20.89 -3.36
CA LEU A 408 -15.28 21.28 -2.13
C LEU A 408 -14.98 22.73 -1.73
N ARG A 409 -13.74 23.20 -1.92
CA ARG A 409 -13.38 24.61 -1.74
C ARG A 409 -14.21 25.51 -2.67
N ARG A 410 -14.33 25.11 -3.94
CA ARG A 410 -15.19 25.81 -4.90
C ARG A 410 -16.68 25.74 -4.51
N ALA A 411 -17.15 24.61 -3.97
CA ALA A 411 -18.53 24.46 -3.50
C ALA A 411 -18.83 25.37 -2.30
N VAL A 412 -17.92 25.46 -1.32
CA VAL A 412 -18.01 26.39 -0.19
C VAL A 412 -18.00 27.84 -0.66
N GLU A 413 -17.29 28.18 -1.75
CA GLU A 413 -17.37 29.53 -2.33
C GLU A 413 -18.73 29.85 -2.95
N GLU A 414 -19.43 28.86 -3.52
CA GLU A 414 -20.80 29.02 -4.05
C GLU A 414 -21.85 29.02 -2.94
N SER A 415 -21.56 28.40 -1.79
CA SER A 415 -22.47 28.31 -0.64
C SER A 415 -21.70 28.42 0.70
N PRO A 416 -21.28 29.63 1.10
CA PRO A 416 -20.39 29.83 2.25
C PRO A 416 -20.99 29.45 3.61
N ASP A 417 -22.32 29.45 3.72
CA ASP A 417 -23.03 29.18 4.99
C ASP A 417 -23.40 27.70 5.18
N ASP A 418 -23.04 26.83 4.22
CA ASP A 418 -23.32 25.40 4.30
C ASP A 418 -22.30 24.68 5.19
N ALA A 419 -22.71 24.37 6.42
CA ALA A 419 -21.87 23.66 7.40
C ALA A 419 -21.48 22.25 6.94
N ALA A 420 -22.32 21.55 6.17
CA ALA A 420 -22.02 20.21 5.69
C ALA A 420 -20.91 20.23 4.63
N LEU A 421 -20.92 21.21 3.71
CA LEU A 421 -19.82 21.39 2.74
C LEU A 421 -18.49 21.73 3.42
N ARG A 422 -18.54 22.50 4.51
CA ARG A 422 -17.34 22.84 5.30
C ARG A 422 -16.80 21.63 6.04
N ALA A 423 -17.67 20.80 6.61
CA ALA A 423 -17.29 19.54 7.22
C ALA A 423 -16.58 18.63 6.21
N GLU A 424 -17.21 18.39 5.05
CA GLU A 424 -16.63 17.56 3.98
C GLU A 424 -15.29 18.10 3.48
N LEU A 425 -15.18 19.42 3.28
CA LEU A 425 -13.92 20.07 2.93
C LEU A 425 -12.86 19.85 4.02
N GLY A 426 -13.23 20.01 5.29
CA GLY A 426 -12.37 19.77 6.43
C GLY A 426 -11.78 18.36 6.47
N HIS A 427 -12.63 17.34 6.31
CA HIS A 427 -12.18 15.94 6.23
C HIS A 427 -11.31 15.67 5.01
N ALA A 428 -11.64 16.22 3.84
CA ALA A 428 -10.81 16.08 2.64
C ALA A 428 -9.42 16.72 2.84
N LEU A 429 -9.34 17.88 3.48
CA LEU A 429 -8.07 18.57 3.75
C LEU A 429 -7.20 17.87 4.80
N LEU A 430 -7.81 17.19 5.79
CA LEU A 430 -7.06 16.32 6.70
C LEU A 430 -6.28 15.25 5.93
N ARG A 431 -6.92 14.63 4.93
CA ARG A 431 -6.31 13.60 4.07
C ARG A 431 -5.22 14.15 3.15
N THR A 432 -5.25 15.44 2.80
CA THR A 432 -4.19 16.09 1.99
C THR A 432 -3.03 16.62 2.83
N GLY A 433 -3.14 16.59 4.16
CA GLY A 433 -2.16 17.18 5.08
C GLY A 433 -2.29 18.71 5.23
N GLU A 434 -3.34 19.33 4.69
CA GLU A 434 -3.62 20.77 4.82
C GLU A 434 -4.28 21.09 6.17
N ALA A 435 -3.65 20.64 7.27
CA ALA A 435 -4.25 20.58 8.60
C ALA A 435 -4.71 21.94 9.16
N VAL A 436 -4.02 23.04 8.83
CA VAL A 436 -4.41 24.39 9.27
C VAL A 436 -5.78 24.80 8.73
N GLU A 437 -6.00 24.62 7.42
CA GLU A 437 -7.27 24.95 6.80
C GLU A 437 -8.34 23.92 7.16
N ALA A 438 -7.97 22.63 7.27
CA ALA A 438 -8.86 21.58 7.73
C ALA A 438 -9.46 21.92 9.10
N ARG A 439 -8.62 22.27 10.08
CA ARG A 439 -9.01 22.68 11.43
C ARG A 439 -10.00 23.83 11.39
N ARG A 440 -9.71 24.87 10.60
CA ARG A 440 -10.58 26.04 10.46
C ARG A 440 -11.97 25.67 9.92
N GLN A 441 -12.03 24.85 8.88
CA GLN A 441 -13.30 24.46 8.25
C GLN A 441 -14.14 23.56 9.18
N LEU A 442 -13.51 22.63 9.89
CA LEU A 442 -14.16 21.73 10.84
C LEU A 442 -14.73 22.48 12.05
N LEU A 443 -13.98 23.43 12.62
CA LEU A 443 -14.47 24.24 13.74
C LEU A 443 -15.66 25.13 13.34
N VAL A 444 -15.59 25.78 12.17
CA VAL A 444 -16.73 26.58 11.66
C VAL A 444 -17.95 25.69 11.40
N ALA A 445 -17.76 24.48 10.89
CA ALA A 445 -18.86 23.53 10.72
C ALA A 445 -19.46 23.09 12.07
N ALA A 446 -18.62 22.84 13.07
CA ALA A 446 -19.02 22.45 14.42
C ALA A 446 -19.80 23.56 15.16
N ASP A 447 -19.48 24.83 14.91
CA ASP A 447 -20.24 25.97 15.47
C ASP A 447 -21.68 26.04 14.91
N GLY A 448 -21.87 25.64 13.64
CA GLY A 448 -23.18 25.60 12.99
C GLY A 448 -24.02 24.38 13.37
N VAL A 449 -23.37 23.24 13.61
CA VAL A 449 -23.99 21.98 14.06
C VAL A 449 -23.07 21.38 15.14
N PRO A 450 -23.44 21.40 16.43
CA PRO A 450 -22.59 20.90 17.53
C PRO A 450 -22.42 19.38 17.52
N ASP A 451 -21.63 18.90 16.57
CA ASP A 451 -21.30 17.50 16.29
C ASP A 451 -19.95 17.13 16.91
N ALA A 452 -19.94 16.03 17.65
CA ALA A 452 -18.74 15.52 18.31
C ALA A 452 -17.69 15.00 17.32
N GLU A 453 -18.11 14.46 16.16
CA GLU A 453 -17.18 13.98 15.13
C GLU A 453 -16.40 15.14 14.53
N LEU A 454 -17.06 16.28 14.25
CA LEU A 454 -16.38 17.46 13.70
C LEU A 454 -15.32 18.01 14.66
N VAL A 455 -15.62 18.01 15.95
CA VAL A 455 -14.66 18.43 16.99
C VAL A 455 -13.51 17.40 17.12
N ALA A 456 -13.80 16.11 17.06
CA ALA A 456 -12.78 15.06 17.08
C ALA A 456 -11.84 15.13 15.85
N ALA A 457 -12.40 15.41 14.67
CA ALA A 457 -11.65 15.62 13.44
C ALA A 457 -10.81 16.91 13.52
N ALA A 458 -11.35 18.00 14.07
CA ALA A 458 -10.60 19.23 14.30
C ALA A 458 -9.40 18.99 15.24
N ALA A 459 -9.59 18.24 16.33
CA ALA A 459 -8.51 17.87 17.23
C ALA A 459 -7.44 16.98 16.56
N SER A 460 -7.83 16.16 15.58
CA SER A 460 -6.88 15.41 14.76
C SER A 460 -6.03 16.35 13.89
N ALA A 461 -6.62 17.42 13.35
CA ALA A 461 -5.86 18.48 12.68
C ALA A 461 -4.93 19.22 13.65
N THR A 462 -5.41 19.54 14.86
CA THR A 462 -4.61 20.17 15.92
C THR A 462 -3.39 19.33 16.30
N THR A 463 -3.51 18.00 16.30
CA THR A 463 -2.38 17.08 16.56
C THR A 463 -1.23 17.30 15.57
N VAL A 464 -1.54 17.62 14.31
CA VAL A 464 -0.55 17.87 13.26
C VAL A 464 0.00 19.29 13.31
N VAL A 465 -0.85 20.29 13.59
CA VAL A 465 -0.48 21.72 13.55
C VAL A 465 0.26 22.16 14.81
N ASP A 466 -0.32 21.88 15.97
CA ASP A 466 0.12 22.41 17.28
C ASP A 466 0.68 21.29 18.18
N GLY A 467 0.56 20.03 17.74
CA GLY A 467 1.03 18.86 18.45
C GLY A 467 -0.05 18.15 19.27
N PRO A 468 0.22 16.91 19.69
CA PRO A 468 -0.77 16.07 20.38
C PRO A 468 -1.21 16.63 21.75
N GLU A 469 -0.39 17.43 22.43
CA GLU A 469 -0.76 18.10 23.69
C GLU A 469 -1.85 19.16 23.53
N ALA A 470 -1.77 19.94 22.44
CA ALA A 470 -2.78 20.93 22.13
C ALA A 470 -4.12 20.24 21.82
N ALA A 471 -4.10 19.14 21.08
CA ALA A 471 -5.28 18.33 20.79
C ALA A 471 -5.90 17.70 22.06
N VAL A 472 -5.08 17.22 22.99
CA VAL A 472 -5.54 16.73 24.30
C VAL A 472 -6.25 17.83 25.09
N THR A 473 -5.73 19.06 25.04
CA THR A 473 -6.32 20.22 25.71
C THR A 473 -7.65 20.61 25.06
N GLU A 474 -7.69 20.72 23.74
CA GLU A 474 -8.89 21.02 22.94
C GLU A 474 -10.02 20.01 23.21
N LEU A 475 -9.72 18.70 23.19
CA LEU A 475 -10.71 17.66 23.47
C LEU A 475 -11.23 17.73 24.91
N ARG A 476 -10.36 17.98 25.90
CA ARG A 476 -10.80 18.12 27.31
C ARG A 476 -11.76 19.29 27.49
N GLU A 477 -11.49 20.41 26.84
CA GLU A 477 -12.36 21.59 26.88
C GLU A 477 -13.71 21.29 26.21
N ALA A 478 -13.70 20.63 25.04
CA ALA A 478 -14.91 20.21 24.34
C ALA A 478 -15.76 19.24 25.18
N ILE A 479 -15.13 18.25 25.83
CA ILE A 479 -15.81 17.31 26.73
C ILE A 479 -16.43 18.05 27.93
N ALA A 480 -15.72 19.03 28.50
CA ALA A 480 -16.20 19.79 29.66
C ALA A 480 -17.35 20.74 29.30
N ALA A 481 -17.35 21.31 28.09
CA ALA A 481 -18.38 22.21 27.59
C ALA A 481 -19.67 21.49 27.15
N ARG A 482 -19.60 20.18 26.86
CA ARG A 482 -20.73 19.43 26.32
C ARG A 482 -21.74 19.04 27.41
N PRO A 483 -23.04 19.37 27.25
CA PRO A 483 -24.07 18.95 28.20
C PRO A 483 -24.34 17.44 28.05
N GLY A 484 -24.19 16.68 29.15
CA GLY A 484 -24.47 15.25 29.14
C GLY A 484 -23.69 14.48 30.21
N GLY A 485 -24.27 13.38 30.68
CA GLY A 485 -23.58 12.43 31.54
C GLY A 485 -22.54 11.58 30.78
N PRO A 486 -21.79 10.70 31.46
CA PRO A 486 -20.77 9.84 30.83
C PRO A 486 -21.29 8.88 29.74
N ARG A 487 -22.60 8.75 29.57
CA ARG A 487 -23.24 7.90 28.54
C ARG A 487 -23.80 8.71 27.35
N ASP A 488 -23.57 10.02 27.29
CA ASP A 488 -23.88 10.79 26.07
C ASP A 488 -23.03 10.28 24.90
N PRO A 489 -23.61 9.90 23.74
CA PRO A 489 -22.84 9.36 22.62
C PRO A 489 -21.77 10.32 22.09
N GLY A 490 -22.09 11.62 22.00
CA GLY A 490 -21.13 12.61 21.52
C GLY A 490 -19.98 12.83 22.49
N ARG A 491 -20.26 12.83 23.79
CA ARG A 491 -19.21 12.82 24.83
C ARG A 491 -18.35 11.57 24.73
N MET A 492 -18.96 10.38 24.61
CA MET A 492 -18.24 9.11 24.50
C MET A 492 -17.27 9.11 23.31
N HIS A 493 -17.72 9.64 22.17
CA HIS A 493 -16.91 9.77 20.98
C HIS A 493 -15.67 10.65 21.19
N LEU A 494 -15.83 11.81 21.83
CA LEU A 494 -14.70 12.68 22.19
C LEU A 494 -13.75 12.02 23.20
N GLU A 495 -14.28 11.28 24.17
CA GLU A 495 -13.49 10.55 25.17
C GLU A 495 -12.69 9.42 24.52
N ALA A 496 -13.27 8.70 23.55
CA ALA A 496 -12.58 7.70 22.75
C ALA A 496 -11.45 8.32 21.93
N ARG A 497 -11.71 9.45 21.24
CA ARG A 497 -10.67 10.20 20.50
C ARG A 497 -9.54 10.67 21.42
N LEU A 498 -9.88 11.21 22.59
CA LEU A 498 -8.92 11.64 23.59
C LEU A 498 -8.04 10.47 24.09
N ALA A 499 -8.66 9.31 24.31
CA ALA A 499 -7.94 8.11 24.72
C ALA A 499 -6.96 7.62 23.64
N VAL A 500 -7.37 7.64 22.36
CA VAL A 500 -6.50 7.28 21.23
C VAL A 500 -5.27 8.20 21.17
N ILE A 501 -5.45 9.53 21.20
CA ILE A 501 -4.32 10.47 21.13
C ILE A 501 -3.37 10.28 22.32
N ARG A 502 -3.91 10.11 23.55
CA ARG A 502 -3.10 9.85 24.74
C ARG A 502 -2.32 8.54 24.67
N SER A 503 -2.82 7.53 23.95
CA SER A 503 -2.14 6.24 23.83
C SER A 503 -0.78 6.34 23.13
N PHE A 504 -0.58 7.38 22.31
CA PHE A 504 0.69 7.68 21.63
C PHE A 504 1.65 8.54 22.47
N LEU A 505 1.25 8.98 23.67
CA LEU A 505 2.04 9.86 24.54
C LEU A 505 2.49 9.11 25.80
N PRO A 506 3.77 8.67 25.88
CA PRO A 506 4.25 7.88 27.01
C PRO A 506 4.04 8.54 28.38
N HIS A 507 4.26 9.85 28.48
CA HIS A 507 4.10 10.62 29.73
C HIS A 507 2.63 10.82 30.15
N HIS A 508 1.66 10.61 29.26
CA HIS A 508 0.24 10.62 29.61
C HIS A 508 -0.27 9.29 30.17
N ARG A 509 0.55 8.23 30.25
CA ARG A 509 0.03 6.88 30.55
C ARG A 509 -0.76 6.79 31.85
N ARG A 510 -0.26 7.36 32.96
CA ARG A 510 -0.99 7.34 34.25
C ARG A 510 -2.34 8.05 34.13
N THR A 511 -2.34 9.26 33.58
CA THR A 511 -3.56 10.04 33.33
C THR A 511 -4.53 9.31 32.40
N ALA A 512 -4.02 8.63 31.37
CA ALA A 512 -4.81 7.83 30.44
C ALA A 512 -5.44 6.62 31.13
N SER A 513 -4.69 5.97 32.02
CA SER A 513 -5.18 4.84 32.81
C SER A 513 -6.28 5.24 33.80
N ASP A 514 -6.09 6.33 34.54
CA ASP A 514 -7.10 6.88 35.45
C ASP A 514 -8.38 7.25 34.68
N HIS A 515 -8.19 7.90 33.52
CA HIS A 515 -9.27 8.25 32.60
C HIS A 515 -10.04 7.02 32.11
N LEU A 516 -9.34 6.01 31.58
CA LEU A 516 -9.95 4.79 31.04
C LEU A 516 -10.64 3.94 32.11
N SER A 517 -10.16 3.97 33.35
CA SER A 517 -10.73 3.19 34.45
C SER A 517 -12.16 3.62 34.81
N ALA A 518 -12.54 4.87 34.53
CA ALA A 518 -13.92 5.34 34.66
C ALA A 518 -14.90 4.61 33.71
N TYR A 519 -14.37 4.01 32.64
CA TYR A 519 -15.12 3.31 31.59
C TYR A 519 -15.05 1.78 31.72
N ALA A 520 -14.47 1.26 32.80
CA ALA A 520 -14.30 -0.18 33.02
C ALA A 520 -15.62 -0.98 33.07
N SER A 521 -16.77 -0.31 33.22
CA SER A 521 -18.11 -0.94 33.28
C SER A 521 -18.88 -0.98 31.95
N LEU A 522 -18.33 -0.44 30.86
CA LEU A 522 -19.02 -0.37 29.55
C LEU A 522 -19.30 -1.75 28.94
N SER A 523 -20.41 -1.94 28.24
CA SER A 523 -20.71 -3.25 27.64
C SER A 523 -19.83 -3.60 26.43
N GLY A 524 -19.28 -2.60 25.73
CA GLY A 524 -18.72 -2.80 24.39
C GLY A 524 -19.78 -2.77 23.29
N GLY A 525 -20.90 -2.11 23.54
CA GLY A 525 -22.07 -2.09 22.66
C GLY A 525 -21.89 -1.19 21.43
N THR A 526 -21.05 -0.16 21.53
CA THR A 526 -20.77 0.79 20.44
C THR A 526 -19.28 0.80 20.05
N PRO A 527 -18.91 1.32 18.86
CA PRO A 527 -17.51 1.41 18.44
C PRO A 527 -16.62 2.20 19.41
N ASP A 528 -17.14 3.30 19.98
CA ASP A 528 -16.41 4.12 20.95
C ASP A 528 -16.21 3.36 22.28
N GLU A 529 -17.23 2.61 22.75
CA GLU A 529 -17.07 1.76 23.94
C GLU A 529 -15.99 0.70 23.72
N ARG A 530 -15.98 0.05 22.55
CA ARG A 530 -14.98 -0.96 22.19
C ARG A 530 -13.57 -0.38 22.10
N THR A 531 -13.44 0.82 21.56
CA THR A 531 -12.17 1.56 21.52
C THR A 531 -11.62 1.84 22.92
N LEU A 532 -12.44 2.39 23.81
CA LEU A 532 -12.06 2.65 25.20
C LEU A 532 -11.68 1.36 25.94
N LEU A 533 -12.45 0.28 25.77
CA LEU A 533 -12.17 -1.01 26.42
C LEU A 533 -10.89 -1.67 25.89
N GLY A 534 -10.63 -1.58 24.58
CA GLY A 534 -9.39 -2.12 24.00
C GLY A 534 -8.15 -1.41 24.55
N LEU A 535 -8.20 -0.09 24.64
CA LEU A 535 -7.12 0.70 25.25
C LEU A 535 -6.99 0.44 26.76
N LEU A 536 -8.11 0.26 27.47
CA LEU A 536 -8.11 -0.11 28.90
C LEU A 536 -7.46 -1.49 29.13
N ALA A 537 -7.79 -2.49 28.31
CA ALA A 537 -7.18 -3.82 28.39
C ALA A 537 -5.66 -3.73 28.16
N GLN A 538 -5.23 -2.92 27.19
CA GLN A 538 -3.81 -2.67 26.93
C GLN A 538 -3.11 -1.96 28.10
N MET A 539 -3.77 -1.01 28.78
CA MET A 539 -3.24 -0.40 30.01
C MET A 539 -3.14 -1.42 31.14
N GLY A 540 -4.16 -2.26 31.32
CA GLY A 540 -4.14 -3.33 32.32
C GLY A 540 -2.97 -4.29 32.12
N ARG A 541 -2.66 -4.63 30.86
CA ARG A 541 -1.45 -5.39 30.51
C ARG A 541 -0.17 -4.66 30.93
N TYR A 542 -0.02 -3.38 30.60
CA TYR A 542 1.19 -2.62 30.94
C TYR A 542 1.40 -2.39 32.44
N GLU A 543 0.31 -2.26 33.20
CA GLU A 543 0.33 -2.07 34.66
C GLU A 543 0.39 -3.38 35.44
N VAL A 544 0.31 -4.51 34.74
CA VAL A 544 0.29 -5.85 35.33
C VAL A 544 -0.88 -5.97 36.31
N ARG A 545 -2.09 -5.63 35.85
CA ARG A 545 -3.35 -5.93 36.55
C ARG A 545 -3.64 -7.43 36.46
N PRO A 546 -4.51 -8.01 37.31
CA PRO A 546 -4.87 -9.43 37.21
C PRO A 546 -5.32 -9.81 35.80
N ALA A 547 -4.77 -10.92 35.28
CA ALA A 547 -4.97 -11.31 33.89
C ALA A 547 -6.44 -11.61 33.55
N ASP A 548 -7.21 -12.14 34.49
CA ASP A 548 -8.65 -12.40 34.34
C ASP A 548 -9.45 -11.11 34.13
N GLU A 549 -9.11 -10.03 34.85
CA GLU A 549 -9.71 -8.70 34.63
C GLU A 549 -9.37 -8.15 33.25
N VAL A 550 -8.11 -8.32 32.82
CA VAL A 550 -7.65 -7.87 31.49
C VAL A 550 -8.32 -8.68 30.38
N ALA A 551 -8.41 -10.00 30.52
CA ALA A 551 -9.10 -10.88 29.59
C ALA A 551 -10.58 -10.50 29.46
N ALA A 552 -11.29 -10.31 30.57
CA ALA A 552 -12.69 -9.92 30.56
C ALA A 552 -12.92 -8.56 29.88
N THR A 553 -12.01 -7.60 30.10
CA THR A 553 -12.05 -6.29 29.45
C THR A 553 -11.79 -6.39 27.95
N ALA A 554 -10.77 -7.16 27.54
CA ALA A 554 -10.42 -7.38 26.14
C ALA A 554 -11.55 -8.11 25.38
N SER A 555 -12.18 -9.12 26.00
CA SER A 555 -13.29 -9.88 25.42
C SER A 555 -14.50 -8.96 25.14
N ARG A 556 -14.83 -8.08 26.09
CA ARG A 556 -15.86 -7.04 25.90
C ARG A 556 -15.49 -6.02 24.81
N ALA A 557 -14.21 -5.69 24.67
CA ALA A 557 -13.74 -4.82 23.59
C ALA A 557 -13.93 -5.49 22.22
N LEU A 558 -13.48 -6.74 22.07
CA LEU A 558 -13.54 -7.50 20.81
C LEU A 558 -14.99 -7.80 20.41
N ALA A 559 -15.86 -8.04 21.39
CA ALA A 559 -17.31 -8.14 21.24
C ALA A 559 -17.73 -9.12 20.13
N ASN A 560 -17.11 -10.30 20.09
CA ASN A 560 -17.40 -11.35 19.12
C ASN A 560 -17.30 -10.89 17.65
N GLY A 561 -16.19 -10.26 17.26
CA GLY A 561 -15.91 -9.82 15.90
C GLY A 561 -16.36 -8.40 15.58
N ALA A 562 -17.26 -7.81 16.38
CA ALA A 562 -17.81 -6.48 16.11
C ALA A 562 -16.73 -5.40 16.08
N TYR A 563 -15.69 -5.51 16.90
CA TYR A 563 -14.62 -4.50 16.88
C TYR A 563 -13.81 -4.53 15.58
N PHE A 564 -13.55 -5.73 15.04
CA PHE A 564 -12.87 -5.84 13.74
C PHE A 564 -13.74 -5.25 12.62
N GLU A 565 -15.06 -5.45 12.69
CA GLU A 565 -16.01 -4.87 11.73
C GLU A 565 -15.98 -3.34 11.76
N ASP A 566 -16.02 -2.71 12.94
CA ASP A 566 -15.90 -1.24 13.04
C ASP A 566 -14.53 -0.73 12.58
N ALA A 567 -13.49 -1.50 12.86
CA ALA A 567 -12.12 -1.14 12.55
C ALA A 567 -11.78 -1.31 11.07
N THR A 568 -12.59 -2.08 10.33
CA THR A 568 -12.36 -2.33 8.90
C THR A 568 -12.35 -1.02 8.15
N GLY A 569 -11.30 -0.77 7.38
CA GLY A 569 -11.09 0.53 6.76
C GLY A 569 -10.26 1.50 7.60
N SER A 570 -10.43 1.57 8.92
CA SER A 570 -9.77 2.59 9.75
C SER A 570 -8.52 2.05 10.46
N ILE A 571 -7.34 2.40 9.94
CA ILE A 571 -6.06 1.92 10.47
C ILE A 571 -5.91 2.24 11.97
N ASP A 572 -6.27 3.45 12.40
CA ASP A 572 -6.13 3.86 13.81
C ASP A 572 -7.04 3.05 14.74
N VAL A 573 -8.25 2.70 14.30
CA VAL A 573 -9.18 1.85 15.06
C VAL A 573 -8.70 0.39 15.03
N MET A 574 -8.11 -0.06 13.92
CA MET A 574 -7.55 -1.41 13.79
C MET A 574 -6.34 -1.63 14.70
N VAL A 575 -5.54 -0.60 14.98
CA VAL A 575 -4.51 -0.66 16.04
C VAL A 575 -5.16 -0.96 17.39
N GLY A 576 -6.31 -0.35 17.67
CA GLY A 576 -7.14 -0.63 18.85
C GLY A 576 -7.58 -2.08 18.97
N TRP A 577 -7.98 -2.72 17.85
CA TRP A 577 -8.29 -4.15 17.81
C TRP A 577 -7.04 -5.01 18.08
N VAL A 578 -5.90 -4.69 17.44
CA VAL A 578 -4.64 -5.44 17.64
C VAL A 578 -4.21 -5.40 19.11
N VAL A 579 -4.26 -4.24 19.77
CA VAL A 579 -3.87 -4.16 21.20
C VAL A 579 -4.83 -4.89 22.13
N ALA A 580 -6.12 -4.94 21.81
CA ALA A 580 -7.09 -5.76 22.54
C ALA A 580 -6.79 -7.26 22.37
N MET A 581 -6.45 -7.70 21.16
CA MET A 581 -6.01 -9.07 20.88
C MET A 581 -4.74 -9.43 21.66
N LEU A 582 -3.72 -8.55 21.66
CA LEU A 582 -2.49 -8.78 22.41
C LEU A 582 -2.75 -8.88 23.92
N ALA A 583 -3.68 -8.06 24.45
CA ALA A 583 -4.08 -8.13 25.86
C ALA A 583 -4.78 -9.46 26.18
N LEU A 584 -5.72 -9.90 25.35
CA LEU A 584 -6.43 -11.17 25.52
C LEU A 584 -5.48 -12.38 25.47
N ILE A 585 -4.61 -12.43 24.45
CA ILE A 585 -3.65 -13.53 24.28
C ILE A 585 -2.63 -13.57 25.44
N SER A 586 -2.15 -12.41 25.90
CA SER A 586 -1.24 -12.32 27.07
C SER A 586 -1.89 -12.84 28.36
N ALA A 587 -3.22 -12.78 28.43
CA ALA A 587 -4.03 -13.26 29.54
C ALA A 587 -4.52 -14.71 29.38
N ASP A 588 -3.96 -15.47 28.44
CA ASP A 588 -4.32 -16.87 28.11
C ASP A 588 -5.78 -17.04 27.61
N GLY A 589 -6.39 -15.99 27.04
CA GLY A 589 -7.69 -16.04 26.33
C GLY A 589 -7.60 -16.66 24.93
N ILE A 590 -7.04 -17.87 24.82
CA ILE A 590 -6.62 -18.50 23.57
C ILE A 590 -7.77 -18.84 22.63
N ASP A 591 -8.83 -19.47 23.13
CA ASP A 591 -9.94 -19.96 22.29
C ASP A 591 -10.68 -18.80 21.62
N GLU A 592 -11.01 -17.76 22.40
CA GLU A 592 -11.67 -16.56 21.90
C GLU A 592 -10.77 -15.80 20.92
N ALA A 593 -9.47 -15.64 21.24
CA ALA A 593 -8.52 -15.03 20.31
C ALA A 593 -8.44 -15.80 18.98
N GLY A 594 -8.42 -17.13 19.01
CA GLY A 594 -8.42 -17.97 17.81
C GLY A 594 -9.66 -17.76 16.94
N TRP A 595 -10.84 -17.63 17.56
CA TRP A 595 -12.10 -17.37 16.86
C TRP A 595 -12.16 -15.97 16.26
N GLU A 596 -11.64 -14.96 16.96
CA GLU A 596 -11.53 -13.58 16.45
C GLU A 596 -10.58 -13.50 15.24
N ILE A 597 -9.41 -14.15 15.33
CA ILE A 597 -8.43 -14.19 14.24
C ILE A 597 -9.01 -14.88 13.00
N GLU A 598 -9.70 -16.00 13.14
CA GLU A 598 -10.25 -16.69 11.97
C GLU A 598 -11.38 -15.91 11.30
N ARG A 599 -12.23 -15.23 12.09
CA ARG A 599 -13.25 -14.30 11.56
C ARG A 599 -12.61 -13.15 10.79
N ALA A 600 -11.59 -12.52 11.38
CA ALA A 600 -10.86 -11.44 10.73
C ALA A 600 -10.17 -11.92 9.43
N ARG A 601 -9.54 -13.10 9.44
CA ARG A 601 -8.94 -13.72 8.25
C ARG A 601 -9.98 -13.96 7.15
N GLN A 602 -11.15 -14.50 7.48
CA GLN A 602 -12.22 -14.67 6.51
C GLN A 602 -12.60 -13.34 5.87
N ARG A 603 -12.76 -12.29 6.67
CA ARG A 603 -13.17 -11.00 6.17
C ARG A 603 -12.09 -10.33 5.32
N VAL A 604 -10.82 -10.45 5.68
CA VAL A 604 -9.71 -9.97 4.84
C VAL A 604 -9.63 -10.74 3.51
N ARG A 605 -9.85 -12.07 3.51
CA ARG A 605 -9.89 -12.89 2.28
C ARG A 605 -10.99 -12.44 1.31
N GLU A 606 -12.11 -11.96 1.83
CA GLU A 606 -13.25 -11.52 1.01
C GLU A 606 -13.02 -10.16 0.32
N HIS A 607 -12.18 -9.26 0.87
CA HIS A 607 -12.05 -7.88 0.36
C HIS A 607 -10.62 -7.42 -0.02
N GLY A 608 -9.56 -8.12 0.39
CA GLY A 608 -8.26 -8.04 -0.27
C GLY A 608 -7.31 -6.87 0.08
N SER A 609 -7.21 -6.43 1.35
CA SER A 609 -6.18 -5.44 1.77
C SER A 609 -4.91 -6.12 2.31
N PRO A 610 -3.72 -5.88 1.71
CA PRO A 610 -2.45 -6.42 2.22
C PRO A 610 -2.07 -5.91 3.62
N VAL A 611 -2.45 -4.66 3.95
CA VAL A 611 -2.18 -4.05 5.27
C VAL A 611 -3.07 -4.69 6.33
N GLU A 612 -4.38 -4.81 6.08
CA GLU A 612 -5.30 -5.45 7.03
C GLU A 612 -4.92 -6.94 7.22
N PHE A 613 -4.50 -7.62 6.15
CA PHE A 613 -3.93 -8.97 6.24
C PHE A 613 -2.74 -9.03 7.20
N ALA A 614 -1.77 -8.12 7.05
CA ALA A 614 -0.61 -8.09 7.93
C ALA A 614 -0.95 -7.70 9.39
N MET A 615 -1.98 -6.88 9.62
CA MET A 615 -2.45 -6.58 10.99
C MET A 615 -3.06 -7.81 11.66
N VAL A 616 -3.90 -8.56 10.94
CA VAL A 616 -4.46 -9.84 11.44
C VAL A 616 -3.36 -10.88 11.63
N ALA A 617 -2.43 -10.99 10.69
CA ALA A 617 -1.28 -11.89 10.77
C ALA A 617 -0.41 -11.58 11.99
N ASN A 618 -0.22 -10.31 12.35
CA ASN A 618 0.54 -9.95 13.56
C ASN A 618 -0.16 -10.35 14.87
N ALA A 619 -1.49 -10.27 14.94
CA ALA A 619 -2.23 -10.82 16.07
C ALA A 619 -2.09 -12.36 16.13
N ALA A 620 -2.15 -13.03 14.97
CA ALA A 620 -1.95 -14.47 14.86
C ALA A 620 -0.53 -14.90 15.26
N LEU A 621 0.50 -14.17 14.85
CA LEU A 621 1.89 -14.42 15.27
C LEU A 621 2.05 -14.46 16.79
N PHE A 622 1.39 -13.53 17.49
CA PHE A 622 1.43 -13.49 18.95
C PHE A 622 0.70 -14.69 19.57
N LEU A 623 -0.40 -15.16 18.97
CA LEU A 623 -1.13 -16.36 19.40
C LEU A 623 -0.29 -17.63 19.16
N ASP A 624 0.30 -17.77 17.97
CA ASP A 624 1.09 -18.94 17.59
C ASP A 624 2.36 -19.04 18.44
N TRP A 625 3.01 -17.89 18.72
CA TRP A 625 4.10 -17.80 19.68
C TRP A 625 3.66 -18.24 21.09
N ARG A 626 2.47 -17.80 21.53
CA ARG A 626 1.92 -18.15 22.84
C ARG A 626 1.66 -19.64 22.99
N LEU A 627 1.14 -20.27 21.94
CA LEU A 627 0.92 -21.73 21.87
C LEU A 627 2.22 -22.52 21.73
N GLY A 628 3.26 -21.89 21.17
CA GLY A 628 4.53 -22.53 20.84
C GLY A 628 4.55 -23.23 19.49
N ASP A 629 3.64 -22.90 18.56
CA ASP A 629 3.64 -23.45 17.20
C ASP A 629 4.58 -22.64 16.30
N LEU A 630 5.87 -22.98 16.36
CA LEU A 630 6.91 -22.25 15.62
C LEU A 630 6.77 -22.41 14.11
N SER A 631 6.20 -23.53 13.65
CA SER A 631 5.97 -23.76 12.23
C SER A 631 4.91 -22.81 11.71
N VAL A 632 3.73 -22.75 12.33
CA VAL A 632 2.67 -21.84 11.87
C VAL A 632 3.12 -20.39 11.97
N MET A 633 3.80 -20.03 13.07
CA MET A 633 4.35 -18.70 13.28
C MET A 633 5.34 -18.28 12.18
N GLU A 634 6.28 -19.15 11.77
CA GLU A 634 7.23 -18.86 10.69
C GLU A 634 6.50 -18.57 9.36
N ALA A 635 5.50 -19.39 9.02
CA ALA A 635 4.72 -19.19 7.79
C ALA A 635 3.90 -17.90 7.81
N GLU A 636 3.34 -17.56 8.97
CA GLU A 636 2.55 -16.34 9.15
C GLU A 636 3.44 -15.09 9.05
N ALA A 637 4.67 -15.14 9.58
CA ALA A 637 5.61 -14.01 9.55
C ALA A 637 6.10 -13.74 8.12
N GLU A 638 6.45 -14.80 7.38
CA GLU A 638 6.82 -14.69 5.98
C GLU A 638 5.66 -14.15 5.13
N GLY A 639 4.43 -14.64 5.37
CA GLY A 639 3.21 -14.14 4.71
C GLY A 639 2.96 -12.65 4.98
N ALA A 640 3.08 -12.22 6.24
CA ALA A 640 2.92 -10.82 6.62
C ALA A 640 3.96 -9.92 5.92
N LEU A 641 5.25 -10.30 5.95
CA LEU A 641 6.33 -9.56 5.29
C LEU A 641 6.16 -9.51 3.77
N ALA A 642 5.69 -10.60 3.16
CA ALA A 642 5.43 -10.65 1.73
C ALA A 642 4.28 -9.71 1.32
N ALA A 643 3.17 -9.72 2.06
CA ALA A 643 1.99 -8.89 1.80
C ALA A 643 2.33 -7.39 1.79
N ILE A 644 3.13 -6.93 2.77
CA ILE A 644 3.51 -5.51 2.93
C ILE A 644 4.88 -5.18 2.32
N GLY A 645 5.52 -6.10 1.60
CA GLY A 645 6.88 -5.92 1.08
C GLY A 645 7.00 -4.79 0.05
N ALA A 646 5.91 -4.49 -0.66
CA ALA A 646 5.82 -3.41 -1.65
C ALA A 646 5.04 -2.18 -1.15
N GLU A 647 4.62 -2.16 0.12
CA GLU A 647 3.95 -1.02 0.75
C GLU A 647 4.95 0.05 1.19
N GLU A 648 4.48 1.31 1.24
CA GLU A 648 5.28 2.43 1.73
C GLU A 648 5.60 2.29 3.22
N PRO A 649 6.78 2.74 3.67
CA PRO A 649 7.21 2.62 5.06
C PRO A 649 6.50 3.65 5.96
N SER A 650 5.19 3.50 6.14
CA SER A 650 4.45 4.25 7.17
C SER A 650 4.81 3.73 8.57
N PRO A 651 4.58 4.50 9.65
CA PRO A 651 4.80 4.02 11.01
C PRO A 651 4.13 2.68 11.33
N GLN A 652 2.92 2.45 10.81
CA GLN A 652 2.19 1.19 10.99
C GLN A 652 2.82 0.05 10.19
N VAL A 653 3.24 0.30 8.95
CA VAL A 653 3.95 -0.71 8.14
C VAL A 653 5.28 -1.11 8.77
N ILE A 654 6.03 -0.13 9.31
CA ILE A 654 7.28 -0.39 10.04
C ILE A 654 7.02 -1.23 11.29
N ALA A 655 5.99 -0.88 12.07
CA ALA A 655 5.58 -1.64 13.25
C ALA A 655 5.26 -3.11 12.90
N MET A 656 4.47 -3.33 11.84
CA MET A 656 4.13 -4.68 11.38
C MET A 656 5.36 -5.46 10.86
N ARG A 657 6.25 -4.80 10.13
CA ARG A 657 7.52 -5.41 9.68
C ARG A 657 8.39 -5.80 10.87
N ALA A 658 8.48 -4.98 11.90
CA ALA A 658 9.24 -5.27 13.11
C ALA A 658 8.66 -6.48 13.87
N THR A 659 7.33 -6.55 14.05
CA THR A 659 6.67 -7.70 14.68
C THR A 659 6.94 -9.00 13.91
N ALA A 660 6.74 -9.01 12.59
CA ALA A 660 7.00 -10.20 11.77
C ALA A 660 8.50 -10.58 11.76
N THR A 661 9.40 -9.61 11.70
CA THR A 661 10.86 -9.82 11.77
C THR A 661 11.26 -10.44 13.10
N HIS A 662 10.70 -9.96 14.22
CA HIS A 662 10.94 -10.52 15.55
C HIS A 662 10.59 -12.01 15.61
N PHE A 663 9.37 -12.37 15.21
CA PHE A 663 8.91 -13.76 15.27
C PHE A 663 9.60 -14.67 14.26
N LEU A 664 9.90 -14.18 13.05
CA LEU A 664 10.67 -14.95 12.07
C LEU A 664 12.10 -15.25 12.57
N SER A 665 12.75 -14.27 13.18
CA SER A 665 14.07 -14.45 13.80
C SER A 665 14.02 -15.44 14.96
N TYR A 666 12.95 -15.38 15.77
CA TYR A 666 12.71 -16.31 16.87
C TYR A 666 12.52 -17.76 16.39
N ALA A 667 11.73 -17.98 15.32
CA ALA A 667 11.56 -19.30 14.73
C ALA A 667 12.88 -19.87 14.19
N ALA A 668 13.67 -19.05 13.49
CA ALA A 668 14.97 -19.43 12.96
C ALA A 668 15.94 -19.84 14.10
N LEU A 669 15.96 -19.09 15.20
CA LEU A 669 16.72 -19.43 16.41
C LEU A 669 16.34 -20.82 16.96
N GLU A 670 15.04 -21.12 17.06
CA GLU A 670 14.55 -22.42 17.55
C GLU A 670 14.78 -23.60 16.58
N ARG A 671 14.95 -23.30 15.28
CA ARG A 671 15.44 -24.27 14.29
C ARG A 671 16.96 -24.50 14.35
N GLY A 672 17.70 -23.61 15.02
CA GLY A 672 19.17 -23.62 15.06
C GLY A 672 19.83 -22.90 13.87
N ASP A 673 19.05 -22.12 13.14
CA ASP A 673 19.47 -21.34 11.97
C ASP A 673 19.90 -19.92 12.39
N LEU A 674 21.07 -19.83 13.02
CA LEU A 674 21.58 -18.57 13.57
C LEU A 674 21.91 -17.55 12.47
N GLU A 675 22.42 -18.01 11.33
CA GLU A 675 22.71 -17.17 10.17
C GLU A 675 21.43 -16.58 9.58
N GLY A 676 20.40 -17.40 9.36
CA GLY A 676 19.11 -16.93 8.88
C GLY A 676 18.44 -15.94 9.85
N ALA A 677 18.52 -16.19 11.16
CA ALA A 677 18.02 -15.26 12.18
C ALA A 677 18.72 -13.89 12.12
N ALA A 678 20.05 -13.88 11.93
CA ALA A 678 20.83 -12.65 11.80
C ALA A 678 20.55 -11.91 10.47
N GLU A 679 20.38 -12.63 9.37
CA GLU A 679 20.08 -12.06 8.05
C GLU A 679 18.73 -11.34 8.04
N VAL A 680 17.70 -11.93 8.65
CA VAL A 680 16.36 -11.34 8.77
C VAL A 680 16.41 -10.00 9.52
N LEU A 681 17.15 -9.94 10.63
CA LEU A 681 17.35 -8.69 11.40
C LEU A 681 18.15 -7.65 10.60
N ALA A 682 19.24 -8.07 9.95
CA ALA A 682 20.08 -7.17 9.16
C ALA A 682 19.32 -6.55 7.98
N ARG A 683 18.42 -7.31 7.35
CA ARG A 683 17.54 -6.80 6.30
C ARG A 683 16.59 -5.72 6.82
N PHE A 684 15.97 -5.95 7.99
CA PHE A 684 15.12 -4.93 8.61
C PHE A 684 15.91 -3.65 8.90
N ASP A 685 17.11 -3.77 9.46
CA ASP A 685 17.99 -2.64 9.80
C ASP A 685 18.47 -1.88 8.54
N GLY A 686 18.81 -2.59 7.46
CA GLY A 686 19.17 -1.95 6.20
C GLY A 686 18.02 -1.18 5.55
N ASP A 687 16.79 -1.67 5.71
CA ASP A 687 15.60 -1.03 5.16
C ASP A 687 15.05 0.11 6.06
N HIS A 688 15.32 0.11 7.38
CA HIS A 688 14.64 0.99 8.37
C HIS A 688 15.49 1.48 9.55
N GLY A 689 16.82 1.32 9.54
CA GLY A 689 17.70 1.55 10.69
C GLY A 689 17.66 2.96 11.30
N ASP A 690 17.24 3.97 10.53
CA ASP A 690 17.09 5.36 10.96
C ASP A 690 15.62 5.79 11.21
N GLY A 691 14.68 4.84 11.21
CA GLY A 691 13.25 5.09 11.36
C GLY A 691 12.80 5.49 12.78
N PRO A 692 11.56 6.00 12.94
CA PRO A 692 11.02 6.33 14.26
C PRO A 692 10.95 5.09 15.17
N SER A 693 11.35 5.23 16.43
CA SER A 693 11.28 4.16 17.43
C SER A 693 9.83 3.90 17.82
N MET A 694 9.33 2.70 17.54
CA MET A 694 7.97 2.24 17.82
C MET A 694 8.02 1.05 18.78
N MET A 695 6.97 0.83 19.57
CA MET A 695 6.94 -0.29 20.54
C MET A 695 7.39 -1.65 19.93
N PRO A 696 6.95 -2.06 18.72
CA PRO A 696 7.42 -3.30 18.12
C PRO A 696 8.89 -3.31 17.67
N THR A 697 9.51 -2.17 17.35
CA THR A 697 10.94 -2.13 16.98
C THR A 697 11.82 -2.46 18.18
N MET A 698 11.38 -2.08 19.38
CA MET A 698 12.06 -2.40 20.64
C MET A 698 12.06 -3.91 20.93
N TRP A 699 11.13 -4.69 20.36
CA TRP A 699 11.10 -6.15 20.53
C TRP A 699 12.23 -6.85 19.77
N LEU A 700 12.85 -6.21 18.79
CA LEU A 700 13.99 -6.77 18.03
C LEU A 700 15.26 -6.91 18.87
N HIS A 701 15.35 -6.26 20.03
CA HIS A 701 16.46 -6.44 20.96
C HIS A 701 16.53 -7.85 21.57
N GLU A 702 15.40 -8.52 21.79
CA GLU A 702 15.40 -9.89 22.32
C GLU A 702 16.10 -10.88 21.37
N PRO A 703 15.69 -11.06 20.10
CA PRO A 703 16.35 -12.02 19.22
C PRO A 703 17.84 -11.67 19.01
N ARG A 704 18.22 -10.38 19.00
CA ARG A 704 19.64 -9.97 19.01
C ARG A 704 20.39 -10.47 20.25
N ALA A 705 19.78 -10.36 21.42
CA ALA A 705 20.36 -10.84 22.66
C ALA A 705 20.48 -12.38 22.68
N LEU A 706 19.47 -13.09 22.16
CA LEU A 706 19.48 -14.55 22.06
C LEU A 706 20.52 -15.06 21.07
N ILE A 707 20.69 -14.41 19.92
CA ILE A 707 21.78 -14.70 18.96
C ILE A 707 23.14 -14.49 19.64
N ALA A 708 23.33 -13.37 20.35
CA ALA A 708 24.56 -13.09 21.07
C ALA A 708 24.89 -14.17 22.12
N LEU A 709 23.89 -14.67 22.86
CA LEU A 709 24.06 -15.80 23.78
C LEU A 709 24.44 -17.09 23.05
N ALA A 710 23.83 -17.37 21.90
CA ALA A 710 24.08 -18.58 21.13
C ALA A 710 25.50 -18.63 20.55
N VAL A 711 26.08 -17.48 20.18
CA VAL A 711 27.46 -17.37 19.69
C VAL A 711 28.49 -17.14 20.81
N GLY A 712 28.07 -17.20 22.09
CA GLY A 712 28.98 -17.07 23.24
C GLY A 712 29.46 -15.65 23.53
N ASN A 713 28.66 -14.63 23.20
CA ASN A 713 28.92 -13.22 23.51
C ASN A 713 27.94 -12.68 24.57
N PRO A 714 28.13 -13.00 25.87
CA PRO A 714 27.23 -12.58 26.93
C PRO A 714 27.24 -11.06 27.18
N VAL A 715 28.34 -10.37 26.87
CA VAL A 715 28.42 -8.91 27.00
C VAL A 715 27.45 -8.23 26.04
N LEU A 716 27.47 -8.62 24.76
CA LEU A 716 26.53 -8.09 23.77
C LEU A 716 25.09 -8.48 24.11
N ALA A 717 24.87 -9.70 24.59
CA ALA A 717 23.54 -10.15 25.02
C ALA A 717 22.98 -9.27 26.14
N ARG A 718 23.78 -8.97 27.18
CA ARG A 718 23.39 -8.07 28.27
C ARG A 718 23.09 -6.66 27.75
N THR A 719 23.93 -6.14 26.86
CA THR A 719 23.72 -4.82 26.26
C THR A 719 22.38 -4.76 25.53
N GLN A 720 22.07 -5.73 24.67
CA GLN A 720 20.80 -5.78 23.95
C GLN A 720 19.60 -5.92 24.90
N ALA A 721 19.70 -6.78 25.91
CA ALA A 721 18.65 -6.95 26.91
C ALA A 721 18.40 -5.66 27.71
N PHE A 722 19.45 -4.92 28.07
CA PHE A 722 19.30 -3.66 28.81
C PHE A 722 18.86 -2.50 27.94
N LEU A 723 19.17 -2.49 26.63
CA LEU A 723 18.56 -1.54 25.70
C LEU A 723 17.04 -1.72 25.67
N GLN A 724 16.54 -2.96 25.54
CA GLN A 724 15.10 -3.23 25.61
C GLN A 724 14.50 -2.78 26.93
N ARG A 725 15.16 -3.07 28.06
CA ARG A 725 14.74 -2.63 29.39
C ARG A 725 14.62 -1.11 29.46
N ASP A 726 15.65 -0.40 29.02
CA ASP A 726 15.74 1.05 29.19
C ASP A 726 14.72 1.76 28.30
N GLU A 727 14.51 1.30 27.07
CA GLU A 727 13.45 1.81 26.19
C GLU A 727 12.04 1.56 26.76
N MET A 728 11.78 0.35 27.25
CA MET A 728 10.48 -0.01 27.85
C MET A 728 10.21 0.76 29.14
N ARG A 729 11.22 0.90 30.01
CA ARG A 729 11.11 1.67 31.25
C ARG A 729 11.01 3.17 31.01
N ALA A 730 11.68 3.70 29.99
CA ALA A 730 11.57 5.12 29.60
C ALA A 730 10.13 5.48 29.24
N VAL A 731 9.40 4.55 28.61
CA VAL A 731 7.98 4.73 28.38
C VAL A 731 7.14 4.33 29.58
N GLY A 732 7.63 3.54 30.56
CA GLY A 732 6.94 3.13 31.80
C GLY A 732 6.25 1.75 31.72
N VAL A 733 6.76 0.85 30.88
CA VAL A 733 6.22 -0.50 30.60
C VAL A 733 7.22 -1.54 31.11
N ASP A 734 6.78 -2.51 31.91
CA ASP A 734 7.60 -3.69 32.31
C ASP A 734 6.72 -4.92 32.67
N PRO A 735 5.79 -5.36 31.79
CA PRO A 735 4.94 -6.53 32.06
C PRO A 735 5.71 -7.82 31.87
N PRO A 736 5.23 -8.95 32.45
CA PRO A 736 5.99 -10.21 32.43
C PRO A 736 6.22 -10.75 31.01
N THR A 737 5.35 -10.40 30.05
CA THR A 737 5.44 -10.81 28.64
C THR A 737 6.55 -10.11 27.86
N ILE A 738 7.22 -9.09 28.41
CA ILE A 738 8.37 -8.46 27.73
C ILE A 738 9.65 -9.19 28.17
N PRO A 739 10.31 -9.92 27.26
CA PRO A 739 11.23 -10.98 27.65
C PRO A 739 12.67 -10.51 27.94
N TRP A 740 12.92 -9.23 28.24
CA TRP A 740 14.28 -8.70 28.41
C TRP A 740 15.05 -9.35 29.57
N ARG A 741 14.34 -9.79 30.63
CA ARG A 741 14.96 -10.46 31.79
C ARG A 741 15.54 -11.83 31.43
N VAL A 742 14.97 -12.55 30.46
CA VAL A 742 15.44 -13.89 30.08
C VAL A 742 16.88 -13.86 29.53
N PRO A 743 17.21 -13.09 28.48
CA PRO A 743 18.59 -12.99 28.02
C PRO A 743 19.50 -12.27 29.04
N ALA A 744 18.98 -11.33 29.85
CA ALA A 744 19.77 -10.67 30.89
C ALA A 744 20.26 -11.64 31.99
N VAL A 745 19.36 -12.48 32.52
CA VAL A 745 19.70 -13.52 33.52
C VAL A 745 20.70 -14.51 32.93
N ARG A 746 20.48 -14.98 31.70
CA ARG A 746 21.40 -15.91 31.03
C ARG A 746 22.78 -15.30 30.80
N ALA A 747 22.84 -14.03 30.39
CA ALA A 747 24.09 -13.30 30.22
C ALA A 747 24.83 -13.11 31.55
N ALA A 748 24.12 -12.71 32.61
CA ALA A 748 24.67 -12.55 33.95
C ALA A 748 25.27 -13.87 34.47
N LEU A 749 24.59 -15.00 34.30
CA LEU A 749 25.12 -16.32 34.66
C LEU A 749 26.39 -16.67 33.89
N GLN A 750 26.46 -16.40 32.58
CA GLN A 750 27.68 -16.63 31.78
C GLN A 750 28.84 -15.69 32.16
N LEU A 751 28.54 -14.52 32.73
CA LEU A 751 29.52 -13.56 33.25
C LEU A 751 29.94 -13.83 34.69
N GLY A 752 29.32 -14.80 35.37
CA GLY A 752 29.58 -15.11 36.79
C GLY A 752 28.89 -14.17 37.78
N GLU A 753 27.90 -13.40 37.34
CA GLU A 753 27.14 -12.42 38.14
C GLU A 753 25.90 -13.08 38.78
N SER A 754 26.10 -14.15 39.58
CA SER A 754 25.01 -15.00 40.09
C SER A 754 23.98 -14.25 40.95
N ASP A 755 24.42 -13.35 41.85
CA ASP A 755 23.52 -12.59 42.73
C ASP A 755 22.58 -11.68 41.92
N HIS A 756 23.12 -11.06 40.86
CA HIS A 756 22.33 -10.21 39.96
C HIS A 756 21.37 -11.05 39.11
N ALA A 757 21.80 -12.22 38.63
CA ALA A 757 20.94 -13.16 37.93
C ALA A 757 19.76 -13.62 38.82
N LEU A 758 20.02 -13.92 40.08
CA LEU A 758 19.01 -14.32 41.06
C LEU A 758 18.00 -13.18 41.29
N GLN A 759 18.48 -11.96 41.56
CA GLN A 759 17.63 -10.79 41.77
C GLN A 759 16.67 -10.57 40.58
N LEU A 760 17.19 -10.60 39.35
CA LEU A 760 16.36 -10.40 38.15
C LEU A 760 15.32 -11.52 37.98
N ALA A 761 15.68 -12.76 38.29
CA ALA A 761 14.75 -13.88 38.18
C ALA A 761 13.65 -13.84 39.27
N GLU A 762 13.99 -13.44 40.50
CA GLU A 762 13.01 -13.23 41.57
C GLU A 762 12.02 -12.10 41.22
N GLU A 763 12.51 -10.99 40.68
CA GLU A 763 11.67 -9.91 40.17
C GLU A 763 10.67 -10.41 39.11
N GLN A 764 11.12 -11.26 38.17
CA GLN A 764 10.24 -11.83 37.15
C GLN A 764 9.14 -12.70 37.78
N VAL A 765 9.45 -13.50 38.81
CA VAL A 765 8.46 -14.33 39.52
C VAL A 765 7.43 -13.47 40.24
N ILE A 766 7.84 -12.36 40.87
CA ILE A 766 6.92 -11.42 41.53
C ILE A 766 5.95 -10.82 40.52
N ILE A 767 6.46 -10.35 39.37
CA ILE A 767 5.66 -9.76 38.31
C ILE A 767 4.71 -10.80 37.69
N ALA A 768 5.20 -12.01 37.43
CA ALA A 768 4.40 -13.10 36.86
C ALA A 768 3.26 -13.54 37.80
N ARG A 769 3.52 -13.61 39.12
CA ARG A 769 2.48 -13.93 40.13
C ARG A 769 1.45 -12.82 40.26
N LYS A 770 1.86 -11.54 40.12
CA LYS A 770 0.93 -10.40 40.07
C LYS A 770 0.01 -10.48 38.85
N TRP A 771 0.55 -10.88 37.70
CA TRP A 771 -0.23 -11.09 36.48
C TRP A 771 -1.20 -12.28 36.59
N GLY A 772 -0.71 -13.42 37.09
CA GLY A 772 -1.55 -14.54 37.51
C GLY A 772 -1.79 -15.65 36.48
N THR A 773 -1.27 -15.56 35.25
CA THR A 773 -1.42 -16.65 34.28
C THR A 773 -0.46 -17.81 34.57
N THR A 774 -0.91 -19.05 34.31
CA THR A 774 -0.08 -20.24 34.48
C THR A 774 1.16 -20.20 33.59
N THR A 775 1.02 -19.65 32.37
CA THR A 775 2.13 -19.51 31.43
C THR A 775 3.26 -18.65 32.00
N GLU A 776 2.96 -17.44 32.49
CA GLU A 776 4.00 -16.51 32.97
C GLU A 776 4.62 -17.02 34.27
N ILE A 777 3.81 -17.56 35.19
CA ILE A 777 4.29 -18.12 36.44
C ILE A 777 5.25 -19.28 36.16
N GLY A 778 4.84 -20.22 35.30
CA GLY A 778 5.65 -21.37 34.93
C GLY A 778 6.97 -20.99 34.26
N ALA A 779 6.93 -20.04 33.32
CA ALA A 779 8.12 -19.52 32.65
C ALA A 779 9.07 -18.79 33.62
N ALA A 780 8.54 -18.01 34.55
CA ALA A 780 9.33 -17.31 35.57
C ALA A 780 9.98 -18.27 36.57
N LEU A 781 9.27 -19.31 37.03
CA LEU A 781 9.83 -20.36 37.90
C LEU A 781 10.99 -21.10 37.22
N ARG A 782 10.85 -21.41 35.93
CA ARG A 782 11.93 -21.98 35.11
C ARG A 782 13.14 -21.05 35.01
N LEU A 783 12.91 -19.74 34.84
CA LEU A 783 13.99 -18.76 34.83
C LEU A 783 14.71 -18.70 36.18
N LEU A 784 13.97 -18.67 37.29
CA LEU A 784 14.51 -18.69 38.65
C LEU A 784 15.33 -19.96 38.92
N ALA A 785 14.87 -21.12 38.44
CA ALA A 785 15.62 -22.36 38.60
C ALA A 785 17.01 -22.37 37.92
N HIS A 786 17.24 -21.51 36.92
CA HIS A 786 18.56 -21.33 36.33
C HIS A 786 19.50 -20.47 37.20
N ALA A 787 18.95 -19.57 38.01
CA ALA A 787 19.71 -18.68 38.88
C ALA A 787 19.87 -19.22 40.31
N ASP A 788 18.89 -19.99 40.81
CA ASP A 788 18.88 -20.61 42.12
C ASP A 788 19.21 -22.12 41.99
N GLY A 789 20.51 -22.42 42.09
CA GLY A 789 21.02 -23.79 41.96
C GLY A 789 20.55 -24.74 43.06
N ASP A 790 20.35 -24.22 44.27
CA ASP A 790 19.99 -25.02 45.45
C ASP A 790 18.52 -25.50 45.36
N ARG A 791 17.64 -24.65 44.85
CA ARG A 791 16.21 -24.95 44.69
C ARG A 791 15.84 -25.39 43.27
N ARG A 792 16.82 -25.60 42.40
CA ARG A 792 16.62 -25.87 40.97
C ARG A 792 15.63 -27.00 40.69
N LEU A 793 15.76 -28.13 41.36
CA LEU A 793 14.89 -29.30 41.12
C LEU A 793 13.43 -29.04 41.53
N ASP A 794 13.23 -28.42 42.70
CA ASP A 794 11.90 -28.09 43.23
C ASP A 794 11.21 -27.05 42.34
N LEU A 795 11.93 -26.00 41.94
CA LEU A 795 11.42 -24.94 41.07
C LEU A 795 11.07 -25.45 39.67
N LEU A 796 11.86 -26.37 39.11
CA LEU A 796 11.55 -26.99 37.81
C LEU A 796 10.34 -27.92 37.90
N THR A 797 10.19 -28.66 39.00
CA THR A 797 9.02 -29.50 39.26
C THR A 797 7.75 -28.65 39.38
N GLU A 798 7.81 -27.55 40.14
CA GLU A 798 6.71 -26.59 40.24
C GLU A 798 6.40 -25.95 38.88
N SER A 799 7.43 -25.55 38.13
CA SER A 799 7.29 -24.99 36.77
C SER A 799 6.54 -25.95 35.84
N VAL A 800 6.93 -27.23 35.80
CA VAL A 800 6.23 -28.26 35.00
C VAL A 800 4.77 -28.40 35.44
N GLY A 801 4.50 -28.57 36.75
CA GLY A 801 3.12 -28.74 37.24
C GLY A 801 2.22 -27.51 36.99
N VAL A 802 2.78 -26.31 36.93
CA VAL A 802 2.05 -25.11 36.51
C VAL A 802 1.80 -25.12 35.01
N LEU A 803 2.83 -25.42 34.20
CA LEU A 803 2.77 -25.38 32.74
C LEU A 803 1.95 -26.52 32.11
N GLU A 804 1.72 -27.63 32.81
CA GLU A 804 0.78 -28.67 32.38
C GLU A 804 -0.66 -28.15 32.21
N ARG A 805 -1.00 -27.06 32.92
CA ARG A 805 -2.30 -26.36 32.83
C ARG A 805 -2.23 -25.10 31.96
N SER A 806 -1.11 -24.86 31.30
CA SER A 806 -0.89 -23.69 30.44
C SER A 806 -1.07 -24.05 28.97
N PRO A 807 -1.53 -23.13 28.13
CA PRO A 807 -1.52 -23.30 26.67
C PRO A 807 -0.10 -23.31 26.06
N ALA A 808 0.93 -22.87 26.79
CA ALA A 808 2.27 -22.63 26.25
C ALA A 808 3.13 -23.89 26.18
N ARG A 809 2.94 -24.67 25.12
CA ARG A 809 3.55 -25.99 24.95
C ARG A 809 5.08 -25.94 24.86
N LEU A 810 5.63 -24.92 24.22
CA LEU A 810 7.08 -24.75 24.11
C LEU A 810 7.71 -24.42 25.47
N HIS A 811 7.03 -23.65 26.32
CA HIS A 811 7.49 -23.42 27.69
C HIS A 811 7.49 -24.70 28.52
N LEU A 812 6.42 -25.51 28.43
CA LEU A 812 6.35 -26.83 29.07
C LEU A 812 7.49 -27.75 28.60
N ALA A 813 7.72 -27.82 27.30
CA ALA A 813 8.82 -28.60 26.73
C ALA A 813 10.18 -28.17 27.30
N ARG A 814 10.43 -26.87 27.39
CA ARG A 814 11.67 -26.33 27.95
C ARG A 814 11.84 -26.69 29.43
N SER A 815 10.79 -26.54 30.25
CA SER A 815 10.83 -26.93 31.67
C SER A 815 11.04 -28.42 31.88
N LEU A 816 10.42 -29.28 31.06
CA LEU A 816 10.62 -30.73 31.11
C LEU A 816 12.05 -31.13 30.76
N VAL A 817 12.64 -30.52 29.73
CA VAL A 817 14.04 -30.80 29.37
C VAL A 817 14.99 -30.34 30.47
N ASP A 818 14.79 -29.13 31.01
CA ASP A 818 15.60 -28.62 32.11
C ASP A 818 15.44 -29.47 33.39
N LEU A 819 14.23 -29.95 33.70
CA LEU A 819 13.94 -30.88 34.80
C LEU A 819 14.66 -32.21 34.61
N GLY A 820 14.60 -32.74 33.40
CA GLY A 820 15.28 -33.98 33.03
C GLY A 820 16.79 -33.89 33.20
N GLU A 821 17.41 -32.79 32.79
CA GLU A 821 18.84 -32.53 32.99
C GLU A 821 19.22 -32.34 34.47
N ALA A 822 18.32 -31.79 35.29
CA ALA A 822 18.54 -31.61 36.72
C ALA A 822 18.33 -32.89 37.54
N THR A 823 17.59 -33.86 37.00
CA THR A 823 17.25 -35.13 37.65
C THR A 823 18.38 -36.16 37.47
N ARG A 824 18.64 -36.99 38.49
CA ARG A 824 19.68 -38.02 38.44
C ARG A 824 19.10 -39.40 38.12
N GLY A 825 19.87 -40.23 37.42
CA GLY A 825 19.54 -41.65 37.21
C GLY A 825 18.38 -41.87 36.22
N THR A 826 17.62 -42.94 36.43
CA THR A 826 16.56 -43.38 35.50
C THR A 826 15.35 -42.43 35.45
N ASP A 827 15.13 -41.65 36.50
CA ASP A 827 13.97 -40.77 36.65
C ASP A 827 14.04 -39.56 35.69
N ALA A 828 15.24 -39.23 35.19
CA ALA A 828 15.45 -38.21 34.16
C ALA A 828 14.84 -38.57 32.79
N ARG A 829 14.60 -39.87 32.52
CA ARG A 829 14.18 -40.33 31.18
C ARG A 829 12.77 -39.91 30.81
N ALA A 830 11.83 -39.96 31.76
CA ALA A 830 10.43 -39.61 31.51
C ALA A 830 10.26 -38.13 31.08
N PRO A 831 10.78 -37.13 31.83
CA PRO A 831 10.66 -35.73 31.44
C PRO A 831 11.43 -35.42 30.15
N LEU A 832 12.60 -36.01 29.90
CA LEU A 832 13.35 -35.81 28.65
C LEU A 832 12.60 -36.34 27.42
N ASN A 833 12.04 -37.56 27.49
CA ASN A 833 11.25 -38.11 26.37
C ASN A 833 10.01 -37.26 26.10
N ARG A 834 9.28 -36.85 27.14
CA ARG A 834 8.11 -35.97 26.98
C ARG A 834 8.51 -34.60 26.41
N GLY A 835 9.65 -34.07 26.84
CA GLY A 835 10.24 -32.84 26.30
C GLY A 835 10.58 -32.96 24.81
N ILE A 836 11.13 -34.10 24.37
CA ILE A 836 11.40 -34.39 22.94
C ILE A 836 10.12 -34.41 22.12
N GLU A 837 9.08 -35.09 22.59
CA GLU A 837 7.77 -35.15 21.93
C GLU A 837 7.19 -33.74 21.75
N LEU A 838 7.09 -32.98 22.83
CA LEU A 838 6.55 -31.62 22.79
C LEU A 838 7.42 -30.67 21.95
N ALA A 839 8.75 -30.78 22.03
CA ALA A 839 9.65 -29.98 21.19
C ALA A 839 9.44 -30.29 19.70
N ALA A 840 9.22 -31.56 19.34
CA ALA A 840 8.92 -31.95 17.97
C ALA A 840 7.55 -31.43 17.50
N GLU A 841 6.53 -31.47 18.36
CA GLU A 841 5.21 -30.89 18.07
C GLU A 841 5.27 -29.37 17.88
N CYS A 842 6.07 -28.67 18.71
CA CYS A 842 6.27 -27.21 18.63
C CYS A 842 7.17 -26.79 17.45
N GLY A 843 7.95 -27.73 16.87
CA GLY A 843 8.92 -27.44 15.81
C GLY A 843 10.30 -26.95 16.28
N SER A 844 10.65 -27.09 17.57
CA SER A 844 11.97 -26.69 18.10
C SER A 844 13.01 -27.78 17.87
N ALA A 845 13.86 -27.60 16.86
CA ALA A 845 14.96 -28.53 16.57
C ALA A 845 16.08 -28.42 17.63
N VAL A 846 16.33 -27.22 18.13
CA VAL A 846 17.35 -26.96 19.16
C VAL A 846 17.01 -27.71 20.45
N LEU A 847 15.77 -27.59 20.93
CA LEU A 847 15.36 -28.21 22.19
C LEU A 847 15.35 -29.75 22.08
N ARG A 848 14.89 -30.27 20.93
CA ARG A 848 14.92 -31.71 20.66
C ARG A 848 16.35 -32.27 20.66
N THR A 849 17.28 -31.57 20.00
CA THR A 849 18.69 -31.98 19.94
C THR A 849 19.32 -31.96 21.32
N ARG A 850 19.06 -30.92 22.11
CA ARG A 850 19.52 -30.81 23.51
C ARG A 850 19.02 -31.96 24.37
N ALA A 851 17.72 -32.24 24.33
CA ALA A 851 17.11 -33.31 25.12
C ALA A 851 17.60 -34.71 24.70
N ALA A 852 17.81 -34.93 23.40
CA ALA A 852 18.38 -36.17 22.89
C ALA A 852 19.83 -36.39 23.37
N ALA A 853 20.66 -35.34 23.35
CA ALA A 853 22.02 -35.39 23.87
C ALA A 853 22.05 -35.72 25.39
N ALA A 854 21.11 -35.16 26.15
CA ALA A 854 20.96 -35.49 27.58
C ALA A 854 20.57 -36.96 27.81
N LEU A 855 19.69 -37.53 26.98
CA LEU A 855 19.35 -38.96 27.04
C LEU A 855 20.51 -39.87 26.63
N GLU A 856 21.27 -39.50 25.60
CA GLU A 856 22.45 -40.23 25.16
C GLU A 856 23.52 -40.29 26.26
N ALA A 857 23.71 -39.19 27.00
CA ALA A 857 24.60 -39.14 28.16
C ALA A 857 24.18 -40.09 29.30
N LEU A 858 22.90 -40.48 29.37
CA LEU A 858 22.36 -41.46 30.33
C LEU A 858 22.44 -42.92 29.83
N GLY A 859 23.13 -43.15 28.70
CA GLY A 859 23.32 -44.48 28.11
C GLY A 859 22.09 -45.05 27.41
N ASP A 860 21.05 -44.23 27.21
CA ASP A 860 19.85 -44.62 26.48
C ASP A 860 20.02 -44.24 25.01
N ARG A 861 19.77 -45.18 24.10
CA ARG A 861 19.76 -44.87 22.66
C ARG A 861 18.36 -44.40 22.31
N PRO A 862 18.17 -43.15 21.86
CA PRO A 862 16.86 -42.71 21.40
C PRO A 862 16.36 -43.69 20.33
N ARG A 863 15.11 -44.14 20.45
CA ARG A 863 14.46 -44.91 19.38
C ARG A 863 14.56 -44.08 18.10
N ARG A 864 15.39 -44.53 17.15
CA ARG A 864 15.47 -43.96 15.80
C ARG A 864 14.10 -44.10 15.14
N THR A 865 13.24 -43.09 15.30
CA THR A 865 12.14 -42.87 14.36
C THR A 865 12.80 -42.51 13.03
N ALA A 866 12.70 -43.42 12.06
CA ALA A 866 13.25 -43.24 10.72
C ALA A 866 12.66 -41.97 10.08
N LEU A 867 13.47 -40.91 10.09
CA LEU A 867 13.27 -39.67 9.34
C LEU A 867 13.36 -39.98 7.85
N ALA A 868 12.21 -39.96 7.17
CA ALA A 868 12.13 -39.42 5.82
C ALA A 868 11.59 -38.00 6.01
N ASP A 869 12.42 -37.01 5.76
CA ASP A 869 12.37 -35.70 6.43
C ASP A 869 11.23 -34.77 5.95
N PRO A 870 10.15 -34.58 6.73
CA PRO A 870 9.12 -33.57 6.46
C PRO A 870 9.55 -32.15 6.90
N SER A 871 10.74 -32.01 7.51
CA SER A 871 11.33 -30.75 7.95
C SER A 871 12.23 -30.09 6.89
N SER A 872 12.44 -30.71 5.73
CA SER A 872 13.16 -30.07 4.61
C SER A 872 12.39 -28.88 4.03
N LEU A 873 11.05 -28.90 4.15
CA LEU A 873 10.20 -27.79 3.73
C LEU A 873 10.15 -26.73 4.83
N THR A 874 10.34 -25.46 4.45
CA THR A 874 10.01 -24.33 5.34
C THR A 874 8.52 -24.33 5.63
N ALA A 875 8.09 -23.63 6.68
CA ALA A 875 6.68 -23.59 7.02
C ALA A 875 5.81 -22.99 5.90
N SER A 876 6.26 -21.94 5.20
CA SER A 876 5.54 -21.40 4.03
C SER A 876 5.50 -22.38 2.87
N GLU A 877 6.59 -23.11 2.61
CA GLU A 877 6.59 -24.18 1.62
C GLU A 877 5.58 -25.27 1.98
N ARG A 878 5.43 -25.60 3.26
CA ARG A 878 4.42 -26.54 3.75
C ARG A 878 3.00 -25.99 3.56
N ARG A 879 2.75 -24.72 3.89
CA ARG A 879 1.44 -24.06 3.68
C ARG A 879 1.04 -24.08 2.19
N VAL A 880 1.97 -23.73 1.31
CA VAL A 880 1.77 -23.80 -0.16
C VAL A 880 1.52 -25.24 -0.62
N ALA A 881 2.27 -26.21 -0.07
CA ALA A 881 2.09 -27.63 -0.38
C ALA A 881 0.70 -28.15 0.03
N ASP A 882 0.22 -27.79 1.22
CA ASP A 882 -1.07 -28.21 1.77
C ASP A 882 -2.23 -27.59 0.96
N LEU A 883 -2.17 -26.29 0.66
CA LEU A 883 -3.16 -25.65 -0.21
C LEU A 883 -3.16 -26.28 -1.61
N ALA A 884 -1.99 -26.56 -2.18
CA ALA A 884 -1.88 -27.21 -3.49
C ALA A 884 -2.37 -28.66 -3.49
N ALA A 885 -2.18 -29.39 -2.38
CA ALA A 885 -2.66 -30.75 -2.20
C ALA A 885 -4.18 -30.83 -2.00
N SER A 886 -4.78 -29.77 -1.41
CA SER A 886 -6.24 -29.61 -1.27
C SER A 886 -6.98 -29.35 -2.59
N GLY A 887 -6.26 -29.24 -3.71
CA GLY A 887 -6.84 -29.06 -5.05
C GLY A 887 -6.93 -27.62 -5.52
N ARG A 888 -6.56 -26.64 -4.68
CA ARG A 888 -6.55 -25.21 -5.06
C ARG A 888 -5.58 -24.96 -6.19
N ALA A 889 -5.93 -24.12 -7.16
CA ALA A 889 -5.05 -23.68 -8.24
C ALA A 889 -3.98 -22.69 -7.74
N ASN A 890 -2.86 -22.54 -8.45
CA ASN A 890 -1.78 -21.61 -8.04
C ASN A 890 -2.28 -20.18 -7.86
N ARG A 891 -3.27 -19.76 -8.66
CA ARG A 891 -3.97 -18.49 -8.53
C ARG A 891 -4.67 -18.35 -7.17
N GLU A 892 -5.45 -19.35 -6.78
CA GLU A 892 -6.21 -19.34 -5.52
C GLU A 892 -5.26 -19.32 -4.33
N ILE A 893 -4.15 -20.06 -4.41
CA ILE A 893 -3.08 -20.03 -3.41
C ILE A 893 -2.43 -18.65 -3.33
N ALA A 894 -2.14 -18.02 -4.47
CA ALA A 894 -1.53 -16.70 -4.54
C ALA A 894 -2.45 -15.61 -3.98
N GLN A 895 -3.76 -15.70 -4.26
CA GLN A 895 -4.79 -14.83 -3.66
C GLN A 895 -4.87 -15.01 -2.16
N GLU A 896 -4.91 -16.27 -1.69
CA GLU A 896 -5.03 -16.59 -0.27
C GLU A 896 -3.81 -16.14 0.55
N LEU A 897 -2.62 -16.16 -0.07
CA LEU A 897 -1.36 -15.78 0.58
C LEU A 897 -0.91 -14.34 0.26
N PHE A 898 -1.69 -13.55 -0.49
CA PHE A 898 -1.34 -12.18 -0.92
C PHE A 898 0.03 -12.06 -1.62
N VAL A 899 0.39 -13.07 -2.42
CA VAL A 899 1.65 -13.12 -3.20
C VAL A 899 1.39 -13.23 -4.70
N THR A 900 2.44 -13.15 -5.52
CA THR A 900 2.32 -13.36 -6.97
C THR A 900 2.13 -14.85 -7.31
N PRO A 901 1.39 -15.20 -8.39
CA PRO A 901 1.30 -16.59 -8.86
C PRO A 901 2.68 -17.24 -9.10
N LYS A 902 3.65 -16.44 -9.54
CA LYS A 902 5.04 -16.87 -9.74
C LYS A 902 5.75 -17.20 -8.42
N ALA A 903 5.51 -16.43 -7.35
CA ALA A 903 6.03 -16.77 -6.04
C ALA A 903 5.54 -18.16 -5.60
N VAL A 904 4.26 -18.48 -5.82
CA VAL A 904 3.70 -19.82 -5.57
C VAL A 904 4.37 -20.88 -6.45
N GLU A 905 4.58 -20.62 -7.75
CA GLU A 905 5.31 -21.54 -8.64
C GLU A 905 6.74 -21.81 -8.15
N ASN A 906 7.44 -20.76 -7.71
CA ASN A 906 8.80 -20.86 -7.20
C ASN A 906 8.84 -21.68 -5.91
N HIS A 907 7.89 -21.45 -4.99
CA HIS A 907 7.72 -22.30 -3.81
C HIS A 907 7.44 -23.75 -4.21
N LEU A 908 6.49 -24.01 -5.11
CA LEU A 908 6.17 -25.36 -5.59
C LEU A 908 7.36 -26.04 -6.25
N ARG A 909 8.17 -25.32 -7.03
CA ARG A 909 9.39 -25.87 -7.63
C ARG A 909 10.39 -26.29 -6.56
N ARG A 910 10.62 -25.46 -5.54
CA ARG A 910 11.48 -25.79 -4.40
C ARG A 910 10.94 -26.99 -3.63
N ILE A 911 9.63 -27.03 -3.39
CA ILE A 911 8.92 -28.14 -2.73
C ILE A 911 9.12 -29.44 -3.51
N TYR A 912 8.93 -29.43 -4.83
CA TYR A 912 9.11 -30.60 -5.68
C TYR A 912 10.54 -31.13 -5.64
N THR A 913 11.53 -30.24 -5.70
CA THR A 913 12.94 -30.59 -5.57
C THR A 913 13.24 -31.18 -4.18
N LYS A 914 12.79 -30.51 -3.11
CA LYS A 914 13.02 -30.95 -1.72
C LYS A 914 12.35 -32.28 -1.39
N LEU A 915 11.15 -32.52 -1.91
CA LEU A 915 10.39 -33.77 -1.69
C LEU A 915 10.71 -34.88 -2.72
N GLY A 916 11.51 -34.59 -3.76
CA GLY A 916 11.83 -35.54 -4.82
C GLY A 916 10.62 -36.00 -5.64
N ILE A 917 9.63 -35.13 -5.85
CA ILE A 917 8.39 -35.45 -6.58
C ILE A 917 8.30 -34.71 -7.91
N ALA A 918 7.69 -35.33 -8.93
CA ALA A 918 7.63 -34.80 -10.29
C ALA A 918 6.54 -33.73 -10.53
N GLY A 919 5.69 -33.43 -9.54
CA GLY A 919 4.67 -32.39 -9.66
C GLY A 919 3.46 -32.57 -8.73
N ARG A 920 2.41 -31.77 -8.95
CA ARG A 920 1.24 -31.62 -8.05
C ARG A 920 0.53 -32.93 -7.68
N ARG A 921 0.45 -33.91 -8.60
CA ARG A 921 -0.13 -35.23 -8.30
C ARG A 921 0.68 -36.02 -7.26
N GLY A 922 1.99 -35.74 -7.15
CA GLY A 922 2.86 -36.29 -6.13
C GLY A 922 2.62 -35.70 -4.73
N LEU A 923 2.15 -34.44 -4.65
CA LEU A 923 1.86 -33.75 -3.38
C LEU A 923 0.74 -34.44 -2.61
N ALA A 924 -0.41 -34.70 -3.24
CA ALA A 924 -1.54 -35.37 -2.57
C ALA A 924 -1.16 -36.76 -2.01
N ARG A 925 -0.28 -37.51 -2.70
CA ARG A 925 0.26 -38.80 -2.22
C ARG A 925 1.30 -38.64 -1.12
N ALA A 926 2.09 -37.57 -1.14
CA ALA A 926 3.04 -37.25 -0.08
C ALA A 926 2.31 -36.79 1.18
N GLU A 927 1.30 -35.93 1.04
CA GLU A 927 0.46 -35.41 2.11
C GLU A 927 -0.39 -36.50 2.75
N PHE A 928 -0.99 -37.41 1.96
CA PHE A 928 -1.68 -38.60 2.48
C PHE A 928 -0.75 -39.47 3.35
N ARG A 929 0.51 -39.67 2.92
CA ARG A 929 1.52 -40.39 3.72
C ARG A 929 1.94 -39.62 4.98
N MET A 930 1.98 -38.29 4.94
CA MET A 930 2.25 -37.44 6.10
C MET A 930 1.08 -37.48 7.10
N ARG A 931 -0.17 -37.44 6.63
CA ARG A 931 -1.40 -37.51 7.45
C ARG A 931 -1.65 -38.90 8.04
N GLU A 932 -1.40 -39.98 7.28
CA GLU A 932 -1.47 -41.35 7.83
C GLU A 932 -0.43 -41.61 8.93
N ARG A 933 0.77 -41.02 8.81
CA ARG A 933 1.78 -41.08 9.88
C ARG A 933 1.32 -40.34 11.14
N ARG A 934 0.73 -39.15 11.00
CA ARG A 934 0.14 -38.37 12.13
C ARG A 934 -1.04 -39.04 12.83
N ARG A 935 -1.69 -40.04 12.23
CA ARG A 935 -2.76 -40.83 12.87
C ARG A 935 -2.25 -42.10 13.56
N ARG A 936 -0.99 -42.48 13.34
CA ARG A 936 -0.36 -43.70 13.88
C ARG A 936 0.72 -43.42 14.93
N THR A 937 1.13 -42.15 15.06
CA THR A 937 1.86 -41.56 16.19
C THR A 937 0.90 -40.68 16.95
#